data_AF-A0A7S2RIG4-F1
#
_entry.id   AF-A0A7S2RIG4-F1
#
_cell.length_a   1.000
_cell.length_b   1.000
_cell.length_c   1.000
_cell.angle_alpha   90.00
_cell.angle_beta   90.00
_cell.angle_gamma   90.00
#
_symmetry.space_group_name_H-M   'P 1'
#
loop_
_entity.id
_entity.type
_entity.pdbx_description
1 polymer ?
#
loop_
_entity_poly.entity_id
_entity_poly.type
_entity_poly.pdbx_seq_one_letter_code
_entity_poly.pdbx_strand_id
1 'polypeptide(L)'
;SPLTHRRGSLAMAVIGIDFGNLNCVISQAGRGGVDVLLNGASKRQNACVVSLQGKQRFMGDDASAIARSNYKNTALNMKRLIGRLFSEPEVQEEIALQPLMFVELEDGTAGVQVSYNDKPTVLSMEQVTAMMLTKLMQITEASAGVKVVDAVVSIPPYFTDRQRRAMMNACAIADLNCLRLMHDGTASALAYGIFKSAKGQFDSEKPSKVLFIDLGHSNYSVTAASFVTGKLAVQASTHDRQLGGRDFDVLIAKHMAAEFKAKHGDDPWENPKVRMKLLVAAEKAKKTLSPAGVSETPISCECLMNDIDFFLKLTLEEFKSAAEPLLARLEAPIHAALAQSGFAPDEISSVEIVGGSTRIGFVKDRLTAILAGAGVPLDPSAINSGLSTTMNADEAVSRGCALQAAILSTRFKVKEFSIVDCVSHSVKVAWDDGVPPSLGTGEDDAAPAAALPNDVVLFRQNEATPDLRHLIFQRGQPFTVAATYDGEALASLPPGSDAAIGSFTVETPDAGAGAVPQIRVNIKHDIHGILGVSSAQLMEEIPEAEGKEDAGTSAEDAKKMDVEGAGNDEGAAGEGKEAQEPPQKKKRFRKVDVKCTAAVPGMSAERLKSAQDQELAMQQLDLQVIETNNAKNEVESYIYSMRDEIIGALRPYCTDEEKATVEKALADGEDWLYYGDGYDTEKAVYEDKLKELQNTAAPTVARERESRNREPCVAALKRSLTDYTDWLAASTADEKYSHITDEERGVVRVAIKEHEDWLFDMLEKQAALAVNQDPVLLTADIGQHHRDFVDKAKPVVNRPKPAPKPEEKPPAPADAGQEGAADKAGDKDAAEEPAKEDAAGAAGEGKEPEGADRMETEEK
;
A
#
# COMPACT_ATOMS: atom_id res chain seq x y z
N SER A 1 -8.87 -14.63 -23.10
CA SER A 1 -9.73 -15.23 -22.06
C SER A 1 -10.04 -16.68 -22.42
N PRO A 2 -10.21 -17.60 -21.46
CA PRO A 2 -11.15 -17.44 -20.36
C PRO A 2 -10.50 -17.42 -18.98
N LEU A 3 -10.58 -16.24 -18.37
CA LEU A 3 -10.61 -16.05 -16.92
C LEU A 3 -11.92 -16.67 -16.39
N THR A 4 -11.80 -17.67 -15.54
CA THR A 4 -12.89 -18.08 -14.66
C THR A 4 -13.02 -17.03 -13.56
N HIS A 5 -14.07 -16.19 -13.66
CA HIS A 5 -14.50 -15.33 -12.57
C HIS A 5 -14.95 -16.19 -11.38
N ARG A 6 -14.06 -16.38 -10.41
CA ARG A 6 -14.49 -16.63 -9.03
C ARG A 6 -14.99 -15.31 -8.46
N ARG A 7 -16.30 -15.19 -8.27
CA ARG A 7 -16.89 -14.22 -7.35
C ARG A 7 -16.51 -14.61 -5.91
N GLY A 8 -15.27 -14.32 -5.52
CA GLY A 8 -14.91 -14.06 -4.13
C GLY A 8 -15.10 -12.58 -3.85
N SER A 9 -15.33 -12.17 -2.60
CA SER A 9 -15.23 -10.75 -2.22
C SER A 9 -13.98 -10.16 -2.85
N LEU A 10 -14.08 -9.05 -3.58
CA LEU A 10 -12.92 -8.37 -4.18
C LEU A 10 -11.82 -8.27 -3.12
N ALA A 11 -10.76 -9.07 -3.27
CA ALA A 11 -9.61 -8.98 -2.39
C ALA A 11 -9.03 -7.59 -2.62
N MET A 12 -8.84 -6.83 -1.54
CA MET A 12 -8.37 -5.45 -1.57
C MET A 12 -7.11 -5.37 -0.73
N ALA A 13 -6.08 -4.69 -1.21
CA ALA A 13 -4.82 -4.55 -0.49
C ALA A 13 -4.89 -3.45 0.58
N VAL A 14 -4.21 -3.70 1.70
CA VAL A 14 -3.93 -2.73 2.76
C VAL A 14 -2.43 -2.54 2.82
N ILE A 15 -1.96 -1.29 2.69
CA ILE A 15 -0.54 -0.99 2.54
C ILE A 15 -0.02 0.04 3.55
N GLY A 16 1.28 -0.03 3.79
CA GLY A 16 2.07 1.00 4.44
C GLY A 16 2.97 1.69 3.43
N ILE A 17 2.94 3.02 3.42
CA ILE A 17 3.78 3.84 2.55
C ILE A 17 4.75 4.61 3.42
N ASP A 18 6.04 4.36 3.22
CA ASP A 18 7.06 5.33 3.62
C ASP A 18 7.18 6.38 2.51
N PHE A 19 6.65 7.58 2.74
CA PHE A 19 6.78 8.70 1.81
C PHE A 19 8.06 9.48 2.13
N GLY A 20 9.19 8.97 1.64
CA GLY A 20 10.51 9.59 1.84
C GLY A 20 10.79 10.74 0.86
N ASN A 21 11.78 11.57 1.19
CA ASN A 21 12.12 12.74 0.36
C ASN A 21 12.86 12.38 -0.94
N LEU A 22 13.72 11.34 -0.90
CA LEU A 22 14.43 10.84 -2.09
C LEU A 22 13.74 9.64 -2.71
N ASN A 23 13.31 8.69 -1.88
CA ASN A 23 12.66 7.46 -2.29
C ASN A 23 11.46 7.19 -1.40
N CYS A 24 10.44 6.56 -1.97
CA CYS A 24 9.31 5.97 -1.26
C CYS A 24 9.44 4.45 -1.22
N VAL A 25 8.95 3.83 -0.15
CA VAL A 25 8.92 2.38 0.02
C VAL A 25 7.51 1.93 0.36
N ILE A 26 7.05 0.85 -0.27
CA ILE A 26 5.71 0.33 -0.07
C ILE A 26 5.82 -1.05 0.58
N SER A 27 5.00 -1.29 1.59
CA SER A 27 4.85 -2.61 2.19
C SER A 27 3.39 -3.00 2.28
N GLN A 28 3.11 -4.29 2.11
CA GLN A 28 1.77 -4.87 2.16
C GLN A 28 1.67 -5.83 3.34
N ALA A 29 0.57 -5.73 4.09
CA ALA A 29 0.23 -6.76 5.07
C ALA A 29 -0.46 -7.95 4.36
N GLY A 30 0.09 -9.15 4.57
CA GLY A 30 -0.36 -10.39 3.92
C GLY A 30 -0.62 -11.52 4.91
N ARG A 31 -0.81 -12.75 4.41
CA ARG A 31 -1.04 -13.93 5.25
C ARG A 31 0.22 -14.29 6.06
N GLY A 32 0.27 -13.80 7.30
CA GLY A 32 1.30 -14.17 8.28
C GLY A 32 2.49 -13.21 8.40
N GLY A 33 2.47 -12.08 7.70
CA GLY A 33 3.58 -11.13 7.75
C GLY A 33 3.39 -9.86 6.93
N VAL A 34 4.48 -9.12 6.76
CA VAL A 34 4.56 -7.89 5.97
C VAL A 34 5.66 -8.03 4.94
N ASP A 35 5.30 -7.79 3.68
CA ASP A 35 6.18 -7.89 2.52
C ASP A 35 6.42 -6.50 1.92
N VAL A 36 7.66 -6.26 1.47
CA VAL A 36 8.03 -5.03 0.77
C VAL A 36 7.84 -5.24 -0.72
N LEU A 37 7.10 -4.36 -1.36
CA LEU A 37 6.72 -4.51 -2.76
C LEU A 37 7.85 -4.05 -3.70
N LEU A 38 7.95 -4.74 -4.84
CA LEU A 38 8.87 -4.39 -5.91
C LEU A 38 8.15 -3.58 -6.97
N ASN A 39 8.86 -2.66 -7.60
CA ASN A 39 8.37 -1.96 -8.78
C ASN A 39 8.69 -2.71 -10.08
N GLY A 40 8.26 -2.15 -11.23
CA GLY A 40 8.49 -2.75 -12.55
C GLY A 40 9.96 -2.98 -12.92
N ALA A 41 10.89 -2.28 -12.25
CA ALA A 41 12.34 -2.47 -12.39
C ALA A 41 12.93 -3.40 -11.31
N SER A 42 12.08 -4.16 -10.60
CA SER A 42 12.46 -5.05 -9.49
C SER A 42 13.17 -4.35 -8.31
N LYS A 43 12.96 -3.05 -8.12
CA LYS A 43 13.51 -2.30 -6.97
C LYS A 43 12.48 -2.21 -5.84
N ARG A 44 12.98 -2.22 -4.60
CA ARG A 44 12.16 -1.96 -3.38
C ARG A 44 11.95 -0.47 -3.10
N GLN A 45 12.85 0.37 -3.60
CA GLN A 45 12.82 1.82 -3.42
C GLN A 45 12.36 2.49 -4.73
N ASN A 46 11.41 3.41 -4.60
CA ASN A 46 10.82 4.14 -5.72
C ASN A 46 11.24 5.60 -5.64
N ALA A 47 11.90 6.13 -6.66
CA ALA A 47 12.34 7.53 -6.65
C ALA A 47 11.14 8.48 -6.43
N CYS A 48 11.25 9.41 -5.47
CA CYS A 48 10.21 10.37 -5.13
C CYS A 48 10.29 11.58 -6.08
N VAL A 49 9.93 11.35 -7.34
CA VAL A 49 10.12 12.29 -8.45
C VAL A 49 8.91 12.27 -9.37
N VAL A 50 8.47 13.45 -9.81
CA VAL A 50 7.37 13.63 -10.78
C VAL A 50 7.86 14.53 -11.90
N SER A 51 7.66 14.13 -13.15
CA SER A 51 8.09 14.87 -14.34
C SER A 51 6.97 14.88 -15.37
N LEU A 52 6.69 16.04 -15.97
CA LEU A 52 5.67 16.19 -16.99
C LEU A 52 6.33 16.52 -18.33
N GLN A 53 5.96 15.80 -19.40
CA GLN A 53 6.52 16.02 -20.73
C GLN A 53 5.45 15.76 -21.79
N GLY A 54 5.20 16.77 -22.64
CA GLY A 54 4.14 16.69 -23.65
C GLY A 54 2.80 16.38 -22.99
N LYS A 55 2.17 15.27 -23.37
CA LYS A 55 0.87 14.82 -22.86
C LYS A 55 0.94 13.82 -21.71
N GLN A 56 2.14 13.34 -21.37
CA GLN A 56 2.34 12.25 -20.42
C GLN A 56 3.05 12.74 -19.15
N ARG A 57 2.70 12.11 -18.04
CA ARG A 57 3.39 12.23 -16.77
C ARG A 57 4.28 11.01 -16.54
N PHE A 58 5.44 11.26 -15.96
CA PHE A 58 6.40 10.27 -15.52
C PHE A 58 6.54 10.40 -14.01
N MET A 59 6.49 9.29 -13.30
CA MET A 59 6.63 9.23 -11.84
C MET A 59 7.55 8.09 -11.46
N GLY A 60 8.26 8.21 -10.34
CA GLY A 60 9.14 7.14 -9.90
C GLY A 60 10.47 7.11 -10.67
N ASP A 61 10.95 5.89 -10.92
CA ASP A 61 12.18 5.67 -11.68
C ASP A 61 12.12 6.25 -13.11
N ASP A 62 10.94 6.23 -13.74
CA ASP A 62 10.73 6.77 -15.09
C ASP A 62 11.00 8.29 -15.11
N ALA A 63 10.51 9.00 -14.09
CA ALA A 63 10.76 10.43 -13.93
C ALA A 63 12.23 10.71 -13.61
N SER A 64 12.83 9.88 -12.76
CA SER A 64 14.25 9.99 -12.37
C SER A 64 15.19 9.86 -13.57
N ALA A 65 14.88 8.95 -14.50
CA ALA A 65 15.67 8.75 -15.72
C ALA A 65 15.74 10.01 -16.60
N ILE A 66 14.64 10.77 -16.69
CA ILE A 66 14.56 11.98 -17.51
C ILE A 66 14.82 13.29 -16.75
N ALA A 67 14.90 13.25 -15.41
CA ALA A 67 14.95 14.42 -14.54
C ALA A 67 15.99 15.48 -14.94
N ARG A 68 17.15 15.06 -15.44
CA ARG A 68 18.21 15.98 -15.88
C ARG A 68 17.94 16.61 -17.24
N SER A 69 17.34 15.86 -18.16
CA SER A 69 16.99 16.35 -19.50
C SER A 69 15.74 17.23 -19.47
N ASN A 70 14.80 16.94 -18.57
CA ASN A 70 13.52 17.63 -18.42
C ASN A 70 13.43 18.44 -17.11
N TYR A 71 14.57 18.93 -16.62
CA TYR A 71 14.71 19.51 -15.28
C TYR A 71 13.77 20.68 -14.96
N LYS A 72 13.30 21.42 -15.97
CA LYS A 72 12.35 22.54 -15.81
C LYS A 72 10.91 22.07 -15.55
N ASN A 73 10.62 20.79 -15.77
CA ASN A 73 9.30 20.20 -15.59
C ASN A 73 9.35 19.00 -14.63
N THR A 74 10.42 18.87 -13.84
CA THR A 74 10.60 17.78 -12.88
C THR A 74 10.56 18.32 -11.46
N ALA A 75 9.54 17.91 -10.71
CA ALA A 75 9.36 18.18 -9.30
C ALA A 75 10.09 17.15 -8.43
N LEU A 76 10.82 17.67 -7.46
CA LEU A 76 11.59 16.96 -6.44
C LEU A 76 11.23 17.56 -5.06
N ASN A 77 11.60 16.88 -3.98
CA ASN A 77 11.47 17.39 -2.62
C ASN A 77 10.02 17.71 -2.18
N MET A 78 9.03 16.99 -2.72
CA MET A 78 7.60 17.16 -2.41
C MET A 78 7.32 17.21 -0.90
N LYS A 79 7.92 16.27 -0.15
CA LYS A 79 7.79 16.16 1.31
C LYS A 79 8.20 17.43 2.07
N ARG A 80 9.13 18.24 1.53
CA ARG A 80 9.62 19.46 2.18
C ARG A 80 8.73 20.67 1.95
N LEU A 81 7.96 20.67 0.85
CA LEU A 81 7.21 21.83 0.37
C LEU A 81 5.70 21.69 0.57
N ILE A 82 5.18 20.47 0.69
CA ILE A 82 3.74 20.24 0.89
C ILE A 82 3.21 20.98 2.13
N GLY A 83 2.16 21.78 1.93
CA GLY A 83 1.48 22.56 2.97
C GLY A 83 2.29 23.72 3.57
N ARG A 84 3.44 24.08 2.99
CA ARG A 84 4.27 25.21 3.44
C ARG A 84 3.86 26.51 2.75
N LEU A 85 3.97 27.63 3.45
CA LEU A 85 3.76 28.95 2.83
C LEU A 85 4.93 29.29 1.92
N PHE A 86 4.63 29.89 0.77
CA PHE A 86 5.64 30.31 -0.19
C PHE A 86 6.60 31.33 0.44
N SER A 87 6.10 32.21 1.31
CA SER A 87 6.86 33.27 1.97
C SER A 87 7.84 32.81 3.05
N GLU A 88 7.81 31.54 3.47
CA GLU A 88 8.71 31.03 4.51
C GLU A 88 10.17 31.02 4.03
N PRO A 89 11.15 31.50 4.83
CA PRO A 89 12.56 31.54 4.43
C PRO A 89 13.13 30.17 4.06
N GLU A 90 12.80 29.12 4.81
CA GLU A 90 13.25 27.76 4.49
C GLU A 90 12.67 27.24 3.17
N VAL A 91 11.49 27.71 2.75
CA VAL A 91 10.89 27.37 1.45
C VAL A 91 11.66 28.08 0.34
N GLN A 92 12.01 29.35 0.52
CA GLN A 92 12.83 30.10 -0.43
C GLN A 92 14.23 29.49 -0.60
N GLU A 93 14.84 29.03 0.48
CA GLU A 93 16.10 28.28 0.45
C GLU A 93 15.99 26.98 -0.35
N GLU A 94 14.90 26.23 -0.18
CA GLU A 94 14.64 25.00 -0.93
C GLU A 94 14.46 25.27 -2.43
N ILE A 95 13.66 26.29 -2.77
CA ILE A 95 13.41 26.73 -4.15
C ILE A 95 14.71 27.15 -4.84
N ALA A 96 15.60 27.88 -4.17
CA ALA A 96 16.85 28.37 -4.75
C ALA A 96 17.80 27.25 -5.21
N LEU A 97 17.68 26.06 -4.63
CA LEU A 97 18.49 24.90 -5.03
C LEU A 97 17.95 24.19 -6.28
N GLN A 98 16.70 24.44 -6.65
CA GLN A 98 15.99 23.73 -7.70
C GLN A 98 15.84 24.57 -8.98
N PRO A 99 15.89 23.96 -10.17
CA PRO A 99 15.74 24.69 -11.42
C PRO A 99 14.30 24.80 -11.92
N LEU A 100 13.36 24.17 -11.20
CA LEU A 100 11.93 24.22 -11.46
C LEU A 100 11.38 25.61 -11.10
N MET A 101 10.37 26.08 -11.82
CA MET A 101 9.70 27.33 -11.49
C MET A 101 8.67 27.09 -10.38
N PHE A 102 8.86 27.79 -9.25
CA PHE A 102 7.91 27.79 -8.14
C PHE A 102 7.11 29.09 -8.13
N VAL A 103 5.86 29.00 -7.68
CA VAL A 103 4.91 30.12 -7.62
C VAL A 103 4.17 30.12 -6.28
N GLU A 104 3.71 31.29 -5.86
CA GLU A 104 2.76 31.42 -4.75
C GLU A 104 1.34 31.17 -5.25
N LEU A 105 0.61 30.29 -4.55
CA LEU A 105 -0.78 29.99 -4.85
C LEU A 105 -1.72 30.98 -4.15
N GLU A 106 -3.01 30.94 -4.51
CA GLU A 106 -4.03 31.82 -3.93
C GLU A 106 -4.19 31.69 -2.41
N ASP A 107 -3.89 30.51 -1.85
CA ASP A 107 -3.90 30.25 -0.40
C ASP A 107 -2.55 30.57 0.28
N GLY A 108 -1.61 31.20 -0.44
CA GLY A 108 -0.28 31.56 0.04
C GLY A 108 0.72 30.39 0.10
N THR A 109 0.31 29.17 -0.24
CA THR A 109 1.21 28.01 -0.26
C THR A 109 2.09 27.98 -1.51
N ALA A 110 3.17 27.21 -1.43
CA ALA A 110 4.03 26.99 -2.59
C ALA A 110 3.36 26.05 -3.62
N GLY A 111 3.49 26.38 -4.90
CA GLY A 111 3.14 25.53 -6.03
C GLY A 111 4.25 25.53 -7.09
N VAL A 112 4.06 24.74 -8.14
CA VAL A 112 4.99 24.62 -9.26
C VAL A 112 4.32 25.01 -10.57
N GLN A 113 5.08 25.63 -11.47
CA GLN A 113 4.66 25.86 -12.85
C GLN A 113 5.47 24.95 -13.78
N VAL A 114 4.77 24.11 -14.53
CA VAL A 114 5.34 23.16 -15.50
C VAL A 114 4.72 23.35 -16.88
N SER A 115 5.36 22.81 -17.91
CA SER A 115 4.79 22.69 -19.24
C SER A 115 4.10 21.33 -19.38
N TYR A 116 2.78 21.33 -19.56
CA TYR A 116 1.97 20.13 -19.77
C TYR A 116 0.95 20.39 -20.86
N ASN A 117 0.77 19.45 -21.80
CA ASN A 117 -0.02 19.63 -23.02
C ASN A 117 0.36 20.92 -23.78
N ASP A 118 1.67 21.18 -23.89
CA ASP A 118 2.26 22.36 -24.52
C ASP A 118 1.79 23.70 -23.94
N LYS A 119 1.31 23.69 -22.69
CA LYS A 119 0.80 24.87 -21.99
C LYS A 119 1.42 25.01 -20.60
N PRO A 120 1.67 26.25 -20.13
CA PRO A 120 1.97 26.50 -18.73
C PRO A 120 0.82 26.00 -17.85
N THR A 121 1.13 25.14 -16.89
CA THR A 121 0.19 24.55 -15.96
C THR A 121 0.73 24.76 -14.55
N VAL A 122 -0.08 25.37 -13.68
CA VAL A 122 0.24 25.55 -12.25
C VAL A 122 -0.39 24.40 -11.47
N LEU A 123 0.42 23.75 -10.64
CA LEU A 123 0.01 22.64 -9.79
C LEU A 123 0.39 22.93 -8.34
N SER A 124 -0.48 22.59 -7.41
CA SER A 124 -0.14 22.64 -5.98
C SER A 124 0.79 21.49 -5.59
N MET A 125 1.49 21.63 -4.47
CA MET A 125 2.33 20.52 -3.96
C MET A 125 1.52 19.31 -3.54
N GLU A 126 0.26 19.47 -3.12
CA GLU A 126 -0.69 18.37 -2.91
C GLU A 126 -1.00 17.63 -4.20
N GLN A 127 -1.24 18.33 -5.30
CA GLN A 127 -1.47 17.70 -6.62
C GLN A 127 -0.24 16.92 -7.06
N VAL A 128 0.95 17.52 -7.00
CA VAL A 128 2.21 16.83 -7.36
C VAL A 128 2.45 15.60 -6.48
N THR A 129 2.21 15.71 -5.17
CA THR A 129 2.31 14.59 -4.23
C THR A 129 1.29 13.50 -4.54
N ALA A 130 0.06 13.86 -4.92
CA ALA A 130 -0.98 12.93 -5.33
C ALA A 130 -0.57 12.11 -6.55
N MET A 131 0.08 12.72 -7.57
CA MET A 131 0.61 11.98 -8.72
C MET A 131 1.58 10.88 -8.29
N MET A 132 2.45 11.18 -7.31
CA MET A 132 3.39 10.20 -6.77
C MET A 132 2.64 9.10 -5.99
N LEU A 133 1.64 9.44 -5.17
CA LEU A 133 0.80 8.46 -4.46
C LEU A 133 0.06 7.54 -5.43
N THR A 134 -0.50 8.08 -6.51
CA THR A 134 -1.13 7.31 -7.61
C THR A 134 -0.14 6.31 -8.21
N LYS A 135 1.11 6.71 -8.48
CA LYS A 135 2.14 5.77 -8.97
C LYS A 135 2.44 4.66 -7.96
N LEU A 136 2.49 4.97 -6.66
CA LEU A 136 2.71 3.96 -5.61
C LEU A 136 1.54 2.97 -5.52
N MET A 137 0.30 3.45 -5.71
CA MET A 137 -0.87 2.58 -5.83
C MET A 137 -0.76 1.68 -7.06
N GLN A 138 -0.47 2.22 -8.24
CA GLN A 138 -0.31 1.43 -9.48
C GLN A 138 0.76 0.33 -9.33
N ILE A 139 1.89 0.62 -8.68
CA ILE A 139 2.93 -0.37 -8.38
C ILE A 139 2.38 -1.49 -7.50
N THR A 140 1.61 -1.12 -6.47
CA THR A 140 0.99 -2.08 -5.56
C THR A 140 -0.01 -2.97 -6.30
N GLU A 141 -0.88 -2.38 -7.12
CA GLU A 141 -1.91 -3.11 -7.85
C GLU A 141 -1.31 -4.08 -8.87
N ALA A 142 -0.24 -3.67 -9.56
CA ALA A 142 0.52 -4.54 -10.43
C ALA A 142 1.22 -5.68 -9.68
N SER A 143 1.74 -5.43 -8.48
CA SER A 143 2.42 -6.46 -7.66
C SER A 143 1.46 -7.41 -6.95
N ALA A 144 0.32 -6.92 -6.47
CA ALA A 144 -0.62 -7.65 -5.62
C ALA A 144 -1.79 -8.26 -6.40
N GLY A 145 -2.03 -7.81 -7.64
CA GLY A 145 -3.16 -8.24 -8.47
C GLY A 145 -4.53 -7.82 -7.94
N VAL A 146 -4.57 -6.84 -7.03
CA VAL A 146 -5.77 -6.35 -6.35
C VAL A 146 -5.74 -4.84 -6.21
N LYS A 147 -6.91 -4.18 -6.23
CA LYS A 147 -7.01 -2.73 -6.03
C LYS A 147 -6.55 -2.35 -4.62
N VAL A 148 -5.82 -1.24 -4.51
CA VAL A 148 -5.48 -0.64 -3.22
C VAL A 148 -6.68 0.18 -2.75
N VAL A 149 -7.05 0.01 -1.48
CA VAL A 149 -8.12 0.81 -0.87
C VAL A 149 -7.58 1.65 0.25
N ASP A 150 -6.83 1.02 1.14
CA ASP A 150 -6.50 1.59 2.43
C ASP A 150 -4.99 1.66 2.63
N ALA A 151 -4.50 2.81 3.09
CA ALA A 151 -3.09 2.99 3.40
C ALA A 151 -2.85 3.73 4.71
N VAL A 152 -1.73 3.43 5.35
CA VAL A 152 -1.10 4.29 6.34
C VAL A 152 0.12 4.93 5.69
N VAL A 153 0.26 6.24 5.82
CA VAL A 153 1.32 7.02 5.17
C VAL A 153 2.24 7.65 6.22
N SER A 154 3.55 7.47 6.05
CA SER A 154 4.55 8.06 6.93
C SER A 154 4.68 9.57 6.74
N ILE A 155 4.89 10.30 7.82
CA ILE A 155 5.20 11.72 7.84
C ILE A 155 6.27 12.00 8.92
N PRO A 156 7.05 13.07 8.80
CA PRO A 156 7.95 13.49 9.86
C PRO A 156 7.19 13.91 11.12
N PRO A 157 7.77 13.76 12.33
CA PRO A 157 7.10 14.15 13.56
C PRO A 157 6.80 15.64 13.61
N TYR A 158 7.57 16.47 12.91
CA TYR A 158 7.45 17.92 12.94
C TYR A 158 6.40 18.53 12.01
N PHE A 159 5.73 17.72 11.18
CA PHE A 159 4.67 18.23 10.32
C PHE A 159 3.60 18.95 11.12
N THR A 160 3.29 20.18 10.71
CA THR A 160 2.22 21.00 11.29
C THR A 160 0.84 20.47 10.89
N ASP A 161 -0.21 20.97 11.52
CA ASP A 161 -1.60 20.64 11.22
C ASP A 161 -1.92 20.94 9.74
N ARG A 162 -1.46 22.09 9.22
CA ARG A 162 -1.56 22.45 7.80
C ARG A 162 -0.91 21.42 6.88
N GLN A 163 0.32 20.98 7.20
CA GLN A 163 1.01 19.98 6.37
C GLN A 163 0.34 18.61 6.43
N ARG A 164 -0.20 18.22 7.60
CA ARG A 164 -0.99 16.99 7.76
C ARG A 164 -2.27 17.05 6.92
N ARG A 165 -3.00 18.17 6.94
CA ARG A 165 -4.17 18.38 6.07
C ARG A 165 -3.79 18.35 4.60
N ALA A 166 -2.68 18.98 4.21
CA ALA A 166 -2.20 18.96 2.83
C ALA A 166 -1.86 17.53 2.37
N MET A 167 -1.26 16.71 3.23
CA MET A 167 -1.01 15.29 2.94
C MET A 167 -2.32 14.48 2.83
N MET A 168 -3.31 14.73 3.70
CA MET A 168 -4.65 14.13 3.58
C MET A 168 -5.33 14.52 2.26
N ASN A 169 -5.20 15.78 1.84
CA ASN A 169 -5.70 16.25 0.55
C ASN A 169 -4.99 15.54 -0.61
N ALA A 170 -3.66 15.35 -0.55
CA ALA A 170 -2.93 14.59 -1.57
C ALA A 170 -3.43 13.14 -1.66
N CYS A 171 -3.68 12.47 -0.52
CA CYS A 171 -4.30 11.15 -0.49
C CYS A 171 -5.69 11.16 -1.13
N ALA A 172 -6.53 12.16 -0.80
CA ALA A 172 -7.87 12.27 -1.38
C ALA A 172 -7.83 12.55 -2.90
N ILE A 173 -6.90 13.36 -3.39
CA ILE A 173 -6.69 13.60 -4.83
C ILE A 173 -6.30 12.31 -5.56
N ALA A 174 -5.48 11.48 -4.92
CA ALA A 174 -5.02 10.19 -5.47
C ALA A 174 -6.06 9.05 -5.38
N ASP A 175 -7.29 9.30 -4.86
CA ASP A 175 -8.29 8.26 -4.52
C ASP A 175 -7.77 7.21 -3.52
N LEU A 176 -6.92 7.64 -2.57
CA LEU A 176 -6.36 6.79 -1.53
C LEU A 176 -7.03 7.05 -0.17
N ASN A 177 -7.67 6.03 0.41
CA ASN A 177 -8.17 6.13 1.77
C ASN A 177 -7.02 6.05 2.78
N CYS A 178 -6.60 7.19 3.30
CA CYS A 178 -5.56 7.26 4.31
C CYS A 178 -6.13 6.95 5.70
N LEU A 179 -5.91 5.72 6.20
CA LEU A 179 -6.33 5.27 7.53
C LEU A 179 -5.65 6.04 8.66
N ARG A 180 -4.38 6.41 8.46
CA ARG A 180 -3.57 7.16 9.44
C ARG A 180 -2.39 7.83 8.77
N LEU A 181 -2.11 9.07 9.18
CA LEU A 181 -0.79 9.67 9.01
C LEU A 181 0.02 9.29 10.24
N MET A 182 1.17 8.64 10.04
CA MET A 182 1.96 8.07 11.12
C MET A 182 3.36 8.69 11.14
N HIS A 183 3.88 9.02 12.32
CA HIS A 183 5.27 9.47 12.40
C HIS A 183 6.21 8.33 11.97
N ASP A 184 7.26 8.65 11.22
CA ASP A 184 8.31 7.73 10.77
C ASP A 184 8.99 7.00 11.95
N GLY A 185 9.29 7.72 13.02
CA GLY A 185 9.81 7.14 14.28
C GLY A 185 8.83 6.17 14.96
N THR A 186 7.54 6.52 15.03
CA THR A 186 6.49 5.66 15.58
C THR A 186 6.29 4.40 14.73
N ALA A 187 6.36 4.53 13.40
CA ALA A 187 6.30 3.39 12.49
C ALA A 187 7.49 2.44 12.70
N SER A 188 8.70 2.98 12.84
CA SER A 188 9.91 2.23 13.18
C SER A 188 9.76 1.50 14.52
N ALA A 189 9.24 2.19 15.54
CA ALA A 189 8.95 1.61 16.85
C ALA A 189 7.93 0.46 16.76
N LEU A 190 6.90 0.57 15.93
CA LEU A 190 5.92 -0.51 15.72
C LEU A 190 6.55 -1.71 15.01
N ALA A 191 7.34 -1.48 13.96
CA ALA A 191 8.08 -2.52 13.25
C ALA A 191 9.07 -3.25 14.16
N TYR A 192 9.64 -2.57 15.15
CA TYR A 192 10.47 -3.18 16.19
C TYR A 192 9.65 -3.96 17.22
N GLY A 193 8.65 -3.29 17.81
CA GLY A 193 7.97 -3.75 19.02
C GLY A 193 7.06 -4.95 18.80
N ILE A 194 6.33 -5.01 17.68
CA ILE A 194 5.32 -6.06 17.51
C ILE A 194 5.93 -7.46 17.44
N PHE A 195 7.06 -7.61 16.76
CA PHE A 195 7.74 -8.90 16.63
C PHE A 195 8.43 -9.32 17.92
N LYS A 196 9.05 -8.38 18.64
CA LYS A 196 9.67 -8.67 19.94
C LYS A 196 8.62 -9.02 20.99
N SER A 197 7.48 -8.35 21.00
CA SER A 197 6.34 -8.71 21.85
C SER A 197 5.77 -10.09 21.48
N ALA A 198 5.64 -10.41 20.20
CA ALA A 198 5.19 -11.72 19.76
C ALA A 198 6.14 -12.87 20.20
N LYS A 199 7.44 -12.57 20.33
CA LYS A 199 8.47 -13.48 20.83
C LYS A 199 8.63 -13.50 22.36
N GLY A 200 7.78 -12.77 23.11
CA GLY A 200 7.86 -12.71 24.58
C GLY A 200 9.12 -12.03 25.11
N GLN A 201 9.69 -11.08 24.35
CA GLN A 201 10.95 -10.40 24.72
C GLN A 201 10.74 -9.12 25.55
N PHE A 202 9.50 -8.74 25.82
CA PHE A 202 9.19 -7.61 26.69
C PHE A 202 8.51 -8.09 27.96
N ASP A 203 8.85 -7.44 29.06
CA ASP A 203 8.17 -7.64 30.34
C ASP A 203 6.73 -7.10 30.27
N SER A 204 5.85 -7.58 31.16
CA SER A 204 4.47 -7.10 31.24
C SER A 204 4.35 -5.76 31.97
N GLU A 205 5.26 -5.46 32.89
CA GLU A 205 5.21 -4.29 33.77
C GLU A 205 6.42 -3.37 33.59
N LYS A 206 7.64 -3.94 33.47
CA LYS A 206 8.87 -3.16 33.36
C LYS A 206 9.12 -2.71 31.91
N PRO A 207 9.06 -1.39 31.60
CA PRO A 207 9.20 -0.94 30.23
C PRO A 207 10.65 -1.08 29.73
N SER A 208 10.84 -1.62 28.54
CA SER A 208 12.09 -1.51 27.79
C SER A 208 12.12 -0.17 27.07
N LYS A 209 13.14 0.66 27.33
CA LYS A 209 13.27 2.01 26.77
C LYS A 209 14.23 1.98 25.58
N VAL A 210 13.79 2.44 24.43
CA VAL A 210 14.57 2.37 23.17
C VAL A 210 14.55 3.73 22.50
N LEU A 211 15.71 4.16 22.00
CA LEU A 211 15.82 5.31 21.10
C LEU A 211 15.85 4.82 19.64
N PHE A 212 15.05 5.44 18.79
CA PHE A 212 15.08 5.26 17.34
C PHE A 212 15.66 6.51 16.71
N ILE A 213 16.76 6.35 15.97
CA ILE A 213 17.48 7.44 15.32
C ILE A 213 17.33 7.25 13.82
N ASP A 214 16.58 8.15 13.17
CA ASP A 214 16.39 8.16 11.72
C ASP A 214 17.16 9.34 11.10
N LEU A 215 18.18 9.03 10.29
CA LEU A 215 18.86 10.02 9.45
C LEU A 215 18.63 9.68 7.98
N GLY A 216 17.59 10.28 7.41
CA GLY A 216 17.16 10.07 6.03
C GLY A 216 17.89 10.96 5.02
N HIS A 217 17.20 11.27 3.92
CA HIS A 217 17.75 12.14 2.86
C HIS A 217 17.75 13.62 3.25
N SER A 218 16.74 14.11 3.98
CA SER A 218 16.57 15.55 4.24
C SER A 218 16.16 15.91 5.66
N ASN A 219 16.01 14.92 6.53
CA ASN A 219 15.64 15.16 7.92
C ASN A 219 16.34 14.14 8.83
N TYR A 220 16.51 14.57 10.07
CA TYR A 220 17.08 13.83 11.18
C TYR A 220 16.07 13.81 12.32
N SER A 221 15.75 12.65 12.87
CA SER A 221 14.86 12.54 14.03
C SER A 221 15.33 11.52 15.07
N VAL A 222 14.96 11.78 16.32
CA VAL A 222 15.19 10.90 17.46
C VAL A 222 13.87 10.70 18.18
N THR A 223 13.38 9.45 18.18
CA THR A 223 12.14 9.04 18.84
C THR A 223 12.47 8.17 20.05
N ALA A 224 12.02 8.58 21.23
CA ALA A 224 12.12 7.82 22.46
C ALA A 224 10.81 7.06 22.70
N ALA A 225 10.88 5.73 22.78
CA ALA A 225 9.72 4.89 22.99
C ALA A 225 9.96 3.84 24.08
N SER A 226 8.90 3.51 24.80
CA SER A 226 8.87 2.41 25.79
C SER A 226 8.02 1.25 25.30
N PHE A 227 8.45 0.03 25.62
CA PHE A 227 7.76 -1.20 25.26
C PHE A 227 7.45 -2.06 26.48
N VAL A 228 6.22 -2.55 26.55
CA VAL A 228 5.81 -3.68 27.39
C VAL A 228 5.11 -4.71 26.50
N THR A 229 4.76 -5.89 27.02
CA THR A 229 4.02 -6.89 26.26
C THR A 229 2.74 -6.29 25.66
N GLY A 230 2.61 -6.33 24.34
CA GLY A 230 1.42 -5.87 23.60
C GLY A 230 1.26 -4.35 23.52
N LYS A 231 2.24 -3.53 23.89
CA LYS A 231 2.11 -2.07 23.85
C LYS A 231 3.41 -1.35 23.56
N LEU A 232 3.34 -0.35 22.70
CA LEU A 232 4.35 0.71 22.59
C LEU A 232 3.74 2.05 22.97
N ALA A 233 4.55 2.91 23.59
CA ALA A 233 4.22 4.30 23.84
C ALA A 233 5.42 5.17 23.47
N VAL A 234 5.19 6.19 22.65
CA VAL A 234 6.20 7.20 22.32
C VAL A 234 6.12 8.33 23.36
N GLN A 235 7.26 8.63 24.00
CA GLN A 235 7.35 9.69 25.00
C GLN A 235 7.84 11.02 24.42
N ALA A 236 8.71 10.97 23.42
CA ALA A 236 9.23 12.17 22.78
C ALA A 236 9.66 11.87 21.34
N SER A 237 9.48 12.84 20.46
CA SER A 237 10.04 12.83 19.12
C SER A 237 10.63 14.20 18.80
N THR A 238 11.96 14.23 18.64
CA THR A 238 12.73 15.46 18.38
C THR A 238 13.46 15.33 17.05
N HIS A 239 13.95 16.45 16.51
CA HIS A 239 14.40 16.46 15.12
C HIS A 239 15.28 17.66 14.76
N ASP A 240 15.99 17.50 13.64
CA ASP A 240 16.51 18.58 12.81
C ASP A 240 15.92 18.45 11.39
N ARG A 241 15.13 19.45 10.99
CA ARG A 241 14.33 19.46 9.74
C ARG A 241 15.16 19.76 8.48
N GLN A 242 16.42 20.17 8.66
CA GLN A 242 17.33 20.59 7.60
C GLN A 242 18.68 19.86 7.71
N LEU A 243 18.66 18.60 8.15
CA LEU A 243 19.83 17.75 8.25
C LEU A 243 19.54 16.36 7.69
N GLY A 244 20.24 15.96 6.64
CA GLY A 244 20.15 14.62 6.08
C GLY A 244 21.21 14.37 5.00
N GLY A 245 21.07 13.25 4.29
CA GLY A 245 22.00 12.80 3.26
C GLY A 245 22.28 13.84 2.17
N ARG A 246 21.30 14.68 1.82
CA ARG A 246 21.42 15.75 0.82
C ARG A 246 22.42 16.82 1.22
N ASP A 247 22.57 17.10 2.52
CA ASP A 247 23.41 18.17 3.00
C ASP A 247 24.88 17.77 2.88
N PHE A 248 25.18 16.48 3.11
CA PHE A 248 26.48 15.89 2.78
C PHE A 248 26.77 15.93 1.27
N ASP A 249 25.75 15.67 0.43
CA ASP A 249 25.90 15.75 -1.03
C ASP A 249 26.21 17.18 -1.49
N VAL A 250 25.55 18.18 -0.91
CA VAL A 250 25.82 19.61 -1.17
C VAL A 250 27.23 20.00 -0.76
N LEU A 251 27.75 19.52 0.38
CA LEU A 251 29.13 19.79 0.81
C LEU A 251 30.15 19.27 -0.22
N ILE A 252 30.00 18.01 -0.63
CA ILE A 252 30.88 17.39 -1.64
C ILE A 252 30.74 18.12 -2.97
N ALA A 253 29.52 18.40 -3.43
CA ALA A 253 29.27 19.08 -4.71
C ALA A 253 29.85 20.51 -4.74
N LYS A 254 29.78 21.26 -3.62
CA LYS A 254 30.42 22.59 -3.51
C LYS A 254 31.95 22.49 -3.53
N HIS A 255 32.52 21.48 -2.88
CA HIS A 255 33.96 21.22 -2.97
C HIS A 255 34.38 20.90 -4.41
N MET A 256 33.63 20.03 -5.11
CA MET A 256 33.85 19.74 -6.53
C MET A 256 33.76 21.00 -7.40
N ALA A 257 32.78 21.88 -7.16
CA ALA A 257 32.63 23.13 -7.89
C ALA A 257 33.80 24.10 -7.66
N ALA A 258 34.25 24.23 -6.42
CA ALA A 258 35.41 25.06 -6.07
C ALA A 258 36.70 24.56 -6.74
N GLU A 259 36.93 23.24 -6.76
CA GLU A 259 38.07 22.63 -7.44
C GLU A 259 38.01 22.81 -8.96
N PHE A 260 36.83 22.69 -9.58
CA PHE A 260 36.66 22.96 -11.00
C PHE A 260 36.95 24.43 -11.32
N LYS A 261 36.38 25.36 -10.53
CA LYS A 261 36.60 26.81 -10.69
C LYS A 261 38.06 27.19 -10.54
N ALA A 262 38.76 26.60 -9.58
CA ALA A 262 40.19 26.83 -9.40
C ALA A 262 41.03 26.40 -10.62
N LYS A 263 40.64 25.31 -11.28
CA LYS A 263 41.37 24.74 -12.44
C LYS A 263 40.97 25.37 -13.78
N HIS A 264 39.70 25.76 -13.94
CA HIS A 264 39.11 26.11 -15.24
C HIS A 264 38.47 27.50 -15.29
N GLY A 265 38.35 28.20 -14.17
CA GLY A 265 37.87 29.60 -14.10
C GLY A 265 36.35 29.77 -14.03
N ASP A 266 35.57 28.81 -14.53
CA ASP A 266 34.11 28.83 -14.49
C ASP A 266 33.54 28.13 -13.24
N ASP A 267 32.40 28.59 -12.73
CA ASP A 267 31.75 28.01 -11.56
C ASP A 267 30.55 27.12 -11.95
N PRO A 268 30.67 25.79 -11.86
CA PRO A 268 29.60 24.88 -12.25
C PRO A 268 28.41 24.90 -11.28
N TRP A 269 28.56 25.48 -10.08
CA TRP A 269 27.48 25.60 -9.09
C TRP A 269 26.38 26.57 -9.54
N GLU A 270 26.76 27.63 -10.26
CA GLU A 270 25.87 28.69 -10.74
C GLU A 270 24.94 28.22 -11.87
N ASN A 271 25.31 27.16 -12.59
CA ASN A 271 24.47 26.58 -13.63
C ASN A 271 23.58 25.46 -13.05
N PRO A 272 22.25 25.60 -12.99
CA PRO A 272 21.39 24.63 -12.32
C PRO A 272 21.45 23.22 -12.92
N LYS A 273 21.59 23.10 -14.25
CA LYS A 273 21.70 21.80 -14.94
C LYS A 273 23.01 21.10 -14.58
N VAL A 274 24.10 21.85 -14.48
CA VAL A 274 25.42 21.34 -14.09
C VAL A 274 25.45 21.01 -12.59
N ARG A 275 24.83 21.84 -11.75
CA ARG A 275 24.66 21.57 -10.31
C ARG A 275 23.97 20.23 -10.04
N MET A 276 22.92 19.88 -10.78
CA MET A 276 22.31 18.54 -10.66
C MET A 276 23.30 17.41 -10.97
N LYS A 277 24.17 17.59 -11.96
CA LYS A 277 25.22 16.61 -12.32
C LYS A 277 26.25 16.46 -11.20
N LEU A 278 26.66 17.57 -10.57
CA LEU A 278 27.54 17.56 -9.40
C LEU A 278 26.89 16.80 -8.23
N LEU A 279 25.63 17.07 -7.92
CA LEU A 279 24.92 16.43 -6.80
C LEU A 279 24.80 14.91 -6.98
N VAL A 280 24.52 14.43 -8.20
CA VAL A 280 24.48 12.98 -8.49
C VAL A 280 25.87 12.34 -8.30
N ALA A 281 26.93 13.00 -8.74
CA ALA A 281 28.29 12.50 -8.56
C ALA A 281 28.72 12.52 -7.09
N ALA A 282 28.33 13.57 -6.35
CA ALA A 282 28.55 13.72 -4.91
C ALA A 282 27.85 12.60 -4.11
N GLU A 283 26.59 12.29 -4.43
CA GLU A 283 25.86 11.21 -3.78
C GLU A 283 26.54 9.86 -3.99
N LYS A 284 27.02 9.59 -5.21
CA LYS A 284 27.79 8.37 -5.52
C LYS A 284 29.07 8.32 -4.71
N ALA A 285 29.84 9.41 -4.66
CA ALA A 285 31.08 9.50 -3.89
C ALA A 285 30.84 9.28 -2.39
N LYS A 286 29.83 9.93 -1.81
CA LYS A 286 29.38 9.74 -0.42
C LYS A 286 29.10 8.26 -0.13
N LYS A 287 28.30 7.61 -0.99
CA LYS A 287 27.95 6.19 -0.84
C LYS A 287 29.18 5.30 -0.94
N THR A 288 30.12 5.59 -1.85
CA THR A 288 31.37 4.82 -1.97
C THR A 288 32.30 4.99 -0.77
N LEU A 289 32.36 6.17 -0.15
CA LEU A 289 33.17 6.45 1.05
C LEU A 289 32.55 5.95 2.36
N SER A 290 31.28 5.53 2.35
CA SER A 290 30.54 5.17 3.57
C SER A 290 30.98 3.82 4.20
N PRO A 291 31.28 2.75 3.44
CA PRO A 291 31.71 1.48 4.01
C PRO A 291 33.06 1.55 4.74
N ALA A 292 33.21 0.72 5.77
CA ALA A 292 34.46 0.61 6.50
C ALA A 292 35.61 0.16 5.59
N GLY A 293 36.79 0.76 5.76
CA GLY A 293 38.00 0.43 5.01
C GLY A 293 38.20 1.20 3.70
N VAL A 294 37.23 2.02 3.27
CA VAL A 294 37.39 2.90 2.10
C VAL A 294 37.95 4.25 2.56
N SER A 295 39.17 4.59 2.16
CA SER A 295 39.83 5.85 2.54
C SER A 295 39.70 6.95 1.49
N GLU A 296 39.32 6.62 0.26
CA GLU A 296 39.27 7.54 -0.87
C GLU A 296 38.38 7.02 -2.01
N THR A 297 37.91 7.91 -2.87
CA THR A 297 37.15 7.57 -4.07
C THR A 297 37.46 8.52 -5.23
N PRO A 298 37.61 8.00 -6.47
CA PRO A 298 37.69 8.85 -7.65
C PRO A 298 36.29 9.34 -8.05
N ILE A 299 36.19 10.62 -8.36
CA ILE A 299 35.02 11.28 -8.92
C ILE A 299 35.35 11.64 -10.37
N SER A 300 34.54 11.15 -11.30
CA SER A 300 34.62 11.47 -12.73
C SER A 300 33.30 12.05 -13.20
N CYS A 301 33.36 13.21 -13.85
CA CYS A 301 32.25 13.89 -14.49
C CYS A 301 32.65 14.28 -15.91
N GLU A 302 32.33 13.42 -16.88
CA GLU A 302 32.53 13.69 -18.32
C GLU A 302 31.73 14.92 -18.75
N CYS A 303 32.28 15.81 -19.57
CA CYS A 303 31.62 17.01 -20.09
C CYS A 303 30.82 17.75 -19.00
N LEU A 304 31.48 18.10 -17.89
CA LEU A 304 30.82 18.73 -16.75
C LEU A 304 30.30 20.12 -17.14
N MET A 305 31.16 20.94 -17.73
CA MET A 305 30.86 22.28 -18.22
C MET A 305 31.83 22.65 -19.34
N ASN A 306 31.34 23.33 -20.39
CA ASN A 306 32.15 23.77 -21.54
C ASN A 306 32.96 22.62 -22.21
N ASP A 307 32.35 21.44 -22.32
CA ASP A 307 32.97 20.22 -22.86
C ASP A 307 34.24 19.75 -22.13
N ILE A 308 34.44 20.21 -20.89
CA ILE A 308 35.56 19.81 -20.03
C ILE A 308 35.16 18.61 -19.18
N ASP A 309 35.93 17.53 -19.27
CA ASP A 309 35.87 16.41 -18.34
C ASP A 309 36.51 16.78 -17.00
N PHE A 310 35.82 16.51 -15.90
CA PHE A 310 36.31 16.81 -14.55
C PHE A 310 36.65 15.53 -13.79
N PHE A 311 37.87 15.49 -13.26
CA PHE A 311 38.38 14.41 -12.41
C PHE A 311 38.85 14.97 -11.08
N LEU A 312 38.37 14.38 -9.99
CA LEU A 312 38.76 14.71 -8.62
C LEU A 312 38.92 13.42 -7.83
N LYS A 313 39.85 13.39 -6.89
CA LYS A 313 39.98 12.32 -5.91
C LYS A 313 39.55 12.90 -4.57
N LEU A 314 38.54 12.31 -3.94
CA LEU A 314 38.04 12.73 -2.63
C LEU A 314 38.45 11.71 -1.58
N THR A 315 39.13 12.16 -0.52
CA THR A 315 39.47 11.32 0.63
C THR A 315 38.38 11.34 1.69
N LEU A 316 38.32 10.27 2.50
CA LEU A 316 37.42 10.19 3.65
C LEU A 316 37.73 11.28 4.69
N GLU A 317 39.01 11.64 4.86
CA GLU A 317 39.45 12.67 5.79
C GLU A 317 38.93 14.06 5.38
N GLU A 318 39.08 14.43 4.11
CA GLU A 318 38.52 15.68 3.55
C GLU A 318 37.00 15.72 3.71
N PHE A 319 36.32 14.61 3.38
CA PHE A 319 34.87 14.54 3.53
C PHE A 319 34.43 14.70 5.00
N LYS A 320 35.08 13.99 5.93
CA LYS A 320 34.79 14.08 7.37
C LYS A 320 35.03 15.49 7.90
N SER A 321 36.15 16.12 7.50
CA SER A 321 36.49 17.49 7.90
C SER A 321 35.43 18.49 7.42
N ALA A 322 35.02 18.40 6.15
CA ALA A 322 33.98 19.25 5.58
C ALA A 322 32.61 19.04 6.26
N ALA A 323 32.33 17.82 6.74
CA ALA A 323 31.06 17.45 7.36
C ALA A 323 30.91 17.86 8.84
N GLU A 324 31.96 18.36 9.50
CA GLU A 324 31.92 18.67 10.93
C GLU A 324 30.78 19.62 11.35
N PRO A 325 30.43 20.69 10.60
CA PRO A 325 29.28 21.53 10.93
C PRO A 325 27.94 20.77 10.93
N LEU A 326 27.80 19.74 10.09
CA LEU A 326 26.61 18.87 10.09
C LEU A 326 26.65 17.86 11.25
N LEU A 327 27.83 17.34 11.57
CA LEU A 327 28.02 16.40 12.69
C LEU A 327 27.72 17.03 14.05
N ALA A 328 28.07 18.30 14.23
CA ALA A 328 27.76 19.06 15.44
C ALA A 328 26.24 19.18 15.68
N ARG A 329 25.42 19.20 14.61
CA ARG A 329 23.97 19.32 14.71
C ARG A 329 23.27 18.02 15.13
N LEU A 330 23.97 16.89 15.15
CA LEU A 330 23.40 15.62 15.64
C LEU A 330 23.13 15.65 17.15
N GLU A 331 23.81 16.53 17.89
CA GLU A 331 23.77 16.53 19.36
C GLU A 331 22.45 17.03 19.95
N ALA A 332 21.90 18.14 19.43
CA ALA A 332 20.74 18.79 20.04
C ALA A 332 19.47 17.91 20.09
N PRO A 333 19.09 17.20 19.01
CA PRO A 333 17.93 16.30 19.07
C PRO A 333 18.11 15.14 20.06
N ILE A 334 19.31 14.58 20.21
CA ILE A 334 19.55 13.48 21.18
C ILE A 334 19.29 13.95 22.60
N HIS A 335 19.90 15.07 23.01
CA HIS A 335 19.69 15.62 24.36
C HIS A 335 18.24 16.04 24.59
N ALA A 336 17.60 16.63 23.58
CA ALA A 336 16.19 16.99 23.66
C ALA A 336 15.31 15.75 23.85
N ALA A 337 15.55 14.65 23.12
CA ALA A 337 14.79 13.40 23.27
C ALA A 337 14.95 12.80 24.67
N LEU A 338 16.17 12.78 25.21
CA LEU A 338 16.44 12.30 26.57
C LEU A 338 15.71 13.16 27.62
N ALA A 339 15.83 14.48 27.51
CA ALA A 339 15.21 15.41 28.45
C ALA A 339 13.67 15.34 28.39
N GLN A 340 13.09 15.36 27.19
CA GLN A 340 11.64 15.38 27.00
C GLN A 340 10.98 14.03 27.32
N SER A 341 11.67 12.91 27.09
CA SER A 341 11.14 11.58 27.44
C SER A 341 11.21 11.27 28.93
N GLY A 342 12.05 11.99 29.69
CA GLY A 342 12.34 11.70 31.09
C GLY A 342 13.08 10.38 31.30
N PHE A 343 13.71 9.83 30.26
CA PHE A 343 14.49 8.59 30.38
C PHE A 343 15.84 8.87 31.05
N ALA A 344 16.17 8.10 32.08
CA ALA A 344 17.53 8.08 32.59
C ALA A 344 18.45 7.42 31.53
N PRO A 345 19.60 8.02 31.17
CA PRO A 345 20.45 7.50 30.10
C PRO A 345 20.90 6.04 30.28
N ASP A 346 21.13 5.62 31.53
CA ASP A 346 21.55 4.27 31.91
C ASP A 346 20.41 3.23 31.83
N GLU A 347 19.15 3.67 31.71
CA GLU A 347 17.99 2.79 31.54
C GLU A 347 17.66 2.50 30.07
N ILE A 348 18.36 3.14 29.13
CA ILE A 348 18.16 2.90 27.70
C ILE A 348 18.67 1.50 27.35
N SER A 349 17.75 0.68 26.86
CA SER A 349 17.99 -0.74 26.57
C SER A 349 18.63 -0.96 25.19
N SER A 350 18.34 -0.09 24.22
CA SER A 350 18.92 -0.14 22.88
C SER A 350 18.78 1.21 22.18
N VAL A 351 19.67 1.48 21.22
CA VAL A 351 19.56 2.58 20.27
C VAL A 351 19.53 1.99 18.87
N GLU A 352 18.37 2.00 18.23
CA GLU A 352 18.18 1.49 16.87
C GLU A 352 18.38 2.61 15.84
N ILE A 353 19.24 2.39 14.85
CA ILE A 353 19.45 3.33 13.75
C ILE A 353 18.73 2.90 12.47
N VAL A 354 18.04 3.83 11.83
CA VAL A 354 17.37 3.68 10.53
C VAL A 354 17.67 4.87 9.62
N GLY A 355 17.25 4.82 8.36
CA GLY A 355 17.52 5.90 7.41
C GLY A 355 18.90 5.80 6.76
N GLY A 356 18.96 6.11 5.46
CA GLY A 356 20.11 5.76 4.63
C GLY A 356 21.43 6.43 5.00
N SER A 357 21.40 7.60 5.64
CA SER A 357 22.59 8.37 5.98
C SER A 357 23.26 7.90 7.27
N THR A 358 22.59 7.07 8.09
CA THR A 358 23.22 6.40 9.24
C THR A 358 24.27 5.37 8.81
N ARG A 359 24.36 5.03 7.51
CA ARG A 359 25.39 4.15 6.95
C ARG A 359 26.77 4.80 6.87
N ILE A 360 26.87 6.12 6.98
CA ILE A 360 28.15 6.83 6.95
C ILE A 360 28.92 6.52 8.25
N GLY A 361 30.11 5.92 8.14
CA GLY A 361 30.88 5.44 9.29
C GLY A 361 31.11 6.51 10.38
N PHE A 362 31.61 7.69 9.99
CA PHE A 362 31.89 8.75 10.96
C PHE A 362 30.61 9.39 11.57
N VAL A 363 29.44 9.19 10.95
CA VAL A 363 28.15 9.58 11.56
C VAL A 363 27.82 8.64 12.72
N LYS A 364 28.01 7.33 12.54
CA LYS A 364 27.84 6.35 13.63
C LYS A 364 28.76 6.67 14.80
N ASP A 365 30.04 6.93 14.52
CA ASP A 365 31.02 7.28 15.55
C ASP A 365 30.59 8.54 16.32
N ARG A 366 30.10 9.56 15.61
CA ARG A 366 29.61 10.79 16.24
C ARG A 366 28.37 10.55 17.10
N LEU A 367 27.39 9.79 16.61
CA LEU A 367 26.19 9.44 17.37
C LEU A 367 26.56 8.69 18.66
N THR A 368 27.42 7.68 18.57
CA THR A 368 27.91 6.94 19.73
C THR A 368 28.63 7.84 20.71
N ALA A 369 29.50 8.74 20.24
CA ALA A 369 30.23 9.66 21.11
C ALA A 369 29.27 10.60 21.89
N ILE A 370 28.23 11.13 21.22
CA ILE A 370 27.20 11.96 21.86
C ILE A 370 26.42 11.15 22.90
N LEU A 371 25.93 9.97 22.53
CA LEU A 371 25.12 9.11 23.40
C LEU A 371 25.90 8.61 24.62
N ALA A 372 27.14 8.16 24.43
CA ALA A 372 28.03 7.76 25.52
C ALA A 372 28.37 8.95 26.42
N GLY A 373 28.62 10.13 25.84
CA GLY A 373 28.80 11.38 26.57
C GLY A 373 27.57 11.80 27.39
N ALA A 374 26.37 11.44 26.93
CA ALA A 374 25.11 11.62 27.66
C ALA A 374 24.84 10.52 28.70
N GLY A 375 25.71 9.51 28.84
CA GLY A 375 25.59 8.43 29.82
C GLY A 375 24.84 7.19 29.34
N VAL A 376 24.53 7.08 28.05
CA VAL A 376 23.92 5.87 27.46
C VAL A 376 24.96 4.75 27.39
N PRO A 377 24.66 3.53 27.89
CA PRO A 377 25.65 2.44 27.98
C PRO A 377 25.89 1.79 26.62
N LEU A 378 26.75 2.41 25.81
CA LEU A 378 27.20 1.91 24.51
C LEU A 378 28.66 1.45 24.58
N ASP A 379 29.00 0.39 23.83
CA ASP A 379 30.38 -0.04 23.60
C ASP A 379 30.86 0.47 22.22
N PRO A 380 31.71 1.52 22.15
CA PRO A 380 32.20 2.05 20.88
C PRO A 380 33.06 1.06 20.09
N SER A 381 33.58 0.01 20.73
CA SER A 381 34.39 -1.02 20.07
C SER A 381 33.56 -2.12 19.42
N ALA A 382 32.26 -2.20 19.76
CA ALA A 382 31.34 -3.14 19.16
C ALA A 382 31.03 -2.79 17.70
N ILE A 383 30.44 -3.75 16.97
CA ILE A 383 29.95 -3.52 15.61
C ILE A 383 29.00 -2.32 15.59
N ASN A 384 29.08 -1.51 14.52
CA ASN A 384 28.33 -0.26 14.39
C ASN A 384 28.55 0.73 15.55
N SER A 385 29.71 0.70 16.20
CA SER A 385 30.05 1.59 17.32
C SER A 385 29.05 1.46 18.48
N GLY A 386 28.51 0.26 18.70
CA GLY A 386 27.54 -0.03 19.76
C GLY A 386 26.08 0.29 19.43
N LEU A 387 25.79 0.84 18.25
CA LEU A 387 24.43 1.12 17.78
C LEU A 387 23.78 -0.14 17.22
N SER A 388 22.49 -0.34 17.52
CA SER A 388 21.74 -1.51 17.05
C SER A 388 21.21 -1.31 15.63
N THR A 389 21.33 -2.36 14.83
CA THR A 389 20.86 -2.43 13.44
C THR A 389 19.99 -3.68 13.26
N THR A 390 19.08 -3.95 14.21
CA THR A 390 18.25 -5.16 14.16
C THR A 390 17.13 -5.06 13.12
N MET A 391 16.83 -3.83 12.69
CA MET A 391 15.84 -3.49 11.69
C MET A 391 16.50 -3.20 10.33
N ASN A 392 15.75 -3.43 9.25
CA ASN A 392 16.17 -2.97 7.93
C ASN A 392 15.97 -1.45 7.83
N ALA A 393 17.08 -0.70 7.71
CA ALA A 393 17.10 0.76 7.72
C ALA A 393 16.29 1.43 6.61
N ASP A 394 16.03 0.74 5.49
CA ASP A 394 15.25 1.29 4.36
C ASP A 394 13.78 0.86 4.37
N GLU A 395 13.41 -0.17 5.15
CA GLU A 395 12.08 -0.79 5.09
C GLU A 395 11.30 -0.67 6.41
N ALA A 396 11.98 -0.29 7.49
CA ALA A 396 11.41 -0.20 8.84
C ALA A 396 10.13 0.63 8.89
N VAL A 397 10.16 1.82 8.29
CA VAL A 397 9.05 2.77 8.31
C VAL A 397 7.85 2.20 7.53
N SER A 398 8.04 1.76 6.28
CA SER A 398 6.95 1.23 5.46
C SER A 398 6.35 -0.03 6.05
N ARG A 399 7.17 -0.91 6.64
CA ARG A 399 6.72 -2.10 7.36
C ARG A 399 5.88 -1.75 8.58
N GLY A 400 6.31 -0.76 9.37
CA GLY A 400 5.56 -0.21 10.50
C GLY A 400 4.21 0.34 10.07
N CYS A 401 4.17 1.13 9.00
CA CYS A 401 2.93 1.63 8.41
C CYS A 401 2.02 0.48 7.96
N ALA A 402 2.55 -0.58 7.35
CA ALA A 402 1.73 -1.72 6.89
C ALA A 402 1.14 -2.51 8.07
N LEU A 403 1.90 -2.67 9.15
CA LEU A 403 1.40 -3.26 10.40
C LEU A 403 0.27 -2.41 10.99
N GLN A 404 0.44 -1.09 11.05
CA GLN A 404 -0.59 -0.17 11.52
C GLN A 404 -1.83 -0.22 10.64
N ALA A 405 -1.66 -0.31 9.32
CA ALA A 405 -2.75 -0.42 8.37
C ALA A 405 -3.53 -1.73 8.58
N ALA A 406 -2.84 -2.84 8.85
CA ALA A 406 -3.48 -4.10 9.20
C ALA A 406 -4.25 -4.04 10.53
N ILE A 407 -3.74 -3.33 11.54
CA ILE A 407 -4.41 -3.12 12.84
C ILE A 407 -5.71 -2.31 12.67
N LEU A 408 -5.69 -1.27 11.84
CA LEU A 408 -6.84 -0.40 11.61
C LEU A 408 -7.86 -1.01 10.64
N SER A 409 -7.46 -1.96 9.82
CA SER A 409 -8.34 -2.60 8.85
C SER A 409 -9.28 -3.60 9.52
N THR A 410 -10.59 -3.46 9.26
CA THR A 410 -11.62 -4.41 9.69
C THR A 410 -11.51 -5.78 9.00
N ARG A 411 -10.65 -5.91 7.99
CA ARG A 411 -10.47 -7.12 7.18
C ARG A 411 -9.48 -8.11 7.78
N PHE A 412 -8.57 -7.66 8.63
CA PHE A 412 -7.53 -8.49 9.24
C PHE A 412 -7.83 -8.72 10.71
N LYS A 413 -7.61 -9.95 11.18
CA LYS A 413 -7.50 -10.25 12.61
C LYS A 413 -6.02 -10.32 12.95
N VAL A 414 -5.51 -9.28 13.57
CA VAL A 414 -4.12 -9.21 14.05
C VAL A 414 -4.07 -9.40 15.55
N LYS A 415 -2.92 -9.81 16.08
CA LYS A 415 -2.69 -9.85 17.52
C LYS A 415 -2.84 -8.43 18.08
N GLU A 416 -3.54 -8.31 19.19
CA GLU A 416 -3.73 -7.00 19.84
C GLU A 416 -2.38 -6.39 20.21
N PHE A 417 -2.17 -5.17 19.75
CA PHE A 417 -0.98 -4.39 20.04
C PHE A 417 -1.40 -2.92 20.13
N SER A 418 -1.20 -2.30 21.29
CA SER A 418 -1.57 -0.91 21.54
C SER A 418 -0.44 0.04 21.10
N ILE A 419 -0.79 1.08 20.35
CA ILE A 419 0.12 2.11 19.88
C ILE A 419 -0.34 3.45 20.46
N VAL A 420 0.49 4.02 21.33
CA VAL A 420 0.31 5.39 21.81
C VAL A 420 1.38 6.27 21.18
N ASP A 421 0.94 7.27 20.43
CA ASP A 421 1.81 8.27 19.81
C ASP A 421 1.82 9.54 20.68
N CYS A 422 2.58 10.55 20.26
CA CYS A 422 2.69 11.81 21.01
C CYS A 422 2.31 13.04 20.17
N VAL A 423 1.81 14.08 20.84
CA VAL A 423 1.50 15.39 20.23
C VAL A 423 2.80 16.08 19.82
N SER A 424 2.91 16.47 18.55
CA SER A 424 4.12 17.09 17.99
C SER A 424 4.37 18.52 18.48
N HIS A 425 3.30 19.31 18.56
CA HIS A 425 3.35 20.75 18.82
C HIS A 425 2.20 21.11 19.76
N SER A 426 2.50 21.87 20.81
CA SER A 426 1.47 22.30 21.76
C SER A 426 0.40 23.16 21.06
N VAL A 427 -0.86 22.85 21.33
CA VAL A 427 -2.03 23.53 20.78
C VAL A 427 -2.74 24.32 21.87
N LYS A 428 -2.85 25.63 21.65
CA LYS A 428 -3.63 26.55 22.46
C LYS A 428 -4.97 26.85 21.79
N VAL A 429 -6.04 26.81 22.58
CA VAL A 429 -7.36 27.27 22.15
C VAL A 429 -7.75 28.53 22.91
N ALA A 430 -8.46 29.42 22.24
CA ALA A 430 -8.98 30.67 22.78
C ALA A 430 -10.42 30.89 22.31
N TRP A 431 -11.18 31.67 23.06
CA TRP A 431 -12.58 31.97 22.75
C TRP A 431 -12.96 33.39 23.20
N ASP A 432 -14.09 33.86 22.69
CA ASP A 432 -14.59 35.22 22.95
C ASP A 432 -14.91 35.48 24.44
N ASP A 433 -14.83 36.75 24.86
CA ASP A 433 -15.12 37.17 26.24
C ASP A 433 -16.55 36.77 26.68
N GLY A 434 -16.69 36.30 27.92
CA GLY A 434 -17.96 35.98 28.58
C GLY A 434 -17.76 35.00 29.75
N VAL A 435 -18.79 34.21 30.09
CA VAL A 435 -18.65 33.22 31.18
C VAL A 435 -17.55 32.23 30.79
N PRO A 436 -16.47 32.12 31.59
CA PRO A 436 -15.37 31.25 31.23
C PRO A 436 -15.83 29.78 31.25
N PRO A 437 -15.44 28.97 30.26
CA PRO A 437 -15.82 27.58 30.21
C PRO A 437 -15.10 26.77 31.30
N SER A 438 -15.59 25.56 31.55
CA SER A 438 -14.90 24.59 32.40
C SER A 438 -14.47 23.37 31.58
N LEU A 439 -13.37 22.73 31.99
CA LEU A 439 -13.03 21.39 31.49
C LEU A 439 -14.06 20.40 32.05
N GLY A 440 -14.64 19.53 31.23
CA GLY A 440 -15.50 18.50 31.80
C GLY A 440 -14.68 17.31 32.32
N THR A 441 -15.16 16.68 33.39
CA THR A 441 -14.44 15.62 34.13
C THR A 441 -14.86 14.20 33.76
N GLY A 442 -15.91 14.03 32.93
CA GLY A 442 -16.38 12.72 32.46
C GLY A 442 -17.39 12.80 31.31
N GLU A 443 -17.88 11.64 30.84
CA GLU A 443 -18.88 11.56 29.76
C GLU A 443 -20.25 12.12 30.16
N ASP A 444 -20.60 12.09 31.44
CA ASP A 444 -21.91 12.54 31.95
C ASP A 444 -21.83 13.69 32.97
N ASP A 445 -20.63 14.16 33.30
CA ASP A 445 -20.48 15.25 34.25
C ASP A 445 -20.77 16.59 33.56
N ALA A 446 -21.89 17.19 33.94
CA ALA A 446 -22.20 18.60 33.70
C ALA A 446 -21.74 19.51 34.86
N ALA A 447 -21.15 18.93 35.91
CA ALA A 447 -20.64 19.68 37.04
C ALA A 447 -19.44 20.53 36.59
N PRO A 448 -19.47 21.86 36.79
CA PRO A 448 -18.36 22.70 36.38
C PRO A 448 -17.12 22.35 37.20
N ALA A 449 -16.04 21.96 36.52
CA ALA A 449 -14.70 22.05 37.08
C ALA A 449 -14.31 23.53 37.26
N ALA A 450 -13.12 23.79 37.81
CA ALA A 450 -12.60 25.16 37.91
C ALA A 450 -12.72 25.90 36.56
N ALA A 451 -13.22 27.13 36.60
CA ALA A 451 -13.36 27.98 35.43
C ALA A 451 -11.98 28.19 34.78
N LEU A 452 -11.91 28.03 33.46
CA LEU A 452 -10.69 28.20 32.69
C LEU A 452 -10.45 29.67 32.34
N PRO A 453 -9.20 30.12 32.19
CA PRO A 453 -8.90 31.41 31.57
C PRO A 453 -9.38 31.46 30.11
N ASN A 454 -9.47 32.65 29.50
CA ASN A 454 -9.99 32.81 28.13
C ASN A 454 -9.16 32.14 27.02
N ASP A 455 -7.96 31.66 27.34
CA ASP A 455 -7.16 30.78 26.51
C ASP A 455 -6.50 29.67 27.34
N VAL A 456 -6.35 28.48 26.77
CA VAL A 456 -5.71 27.34 27.44
C VAL A 456 -4.92 26.50 26.46
N VAL A 457 -3.73 26.03 26.87
CA VAL A 457 -3.01 24.99 26.14
C VAL A 457 -3.76 23.68 26.35
N LEU A 458 -4.53 23.29 25.34
CA LEU A 458 -5.43 22.15 25.41
C LEU A 458 -4.72 20.84 25.12
N PHE A 459 -3.70 20.81 24.27
CA PHE A 459 -2.87 19.64 24.05
C PHE A 459 -1.42 20.08 24.13
N ARG A 460 -0.62 19.50 25.03
CA ARG A 460 0.81 19.85 25.13
C ARG A 460 1.65 18.90 24.30
N GLN A 461 2.77 19.40 23.78
CA GLN A 461 3.79 18.58 23.16
C GLN A 461 4.14 17.38 24.06
N ASN A 462 4.34 16.22 23.44
CA ASN A 462 4.65 14.95 24.09
C ASN A 462 3.51 14.31 24.92
N GLU A 463 2.34 14.96 25.07
CA GLU A 463 1.16 14.28 25.60
C GLU A 463 0.69 13.16 24.64
N ALA A 464 0.06 12.13 25.20
CA ALA A 464 -0.41 10.98 24.45
C ALA A 464 -1.48 11.37 23.41
N THR A 465 -1.47 10.70 22.25
CA THR A 465 -2.45 10.96 21.20
C THR A 465 -2.79 9.69 20.38
N PRO A 466 -4.01 9.55 19.82
CA PRO A 466 -5.16 10.48 19.79
C PRO A 466 -5.76 10.78 21.18
N ASP A 467 -6.33 11.96 21.35
CA ASP A 467 -6.99 12.39 22.61
C ASP A 467 -8.22 13.27 22.34
N LEU A 468 -9.19 13.23 23.25
CA LEU A 468 -10.44 13.99 23.18
C LEU A 468 -10.64 14.77 24.48
N ARG A 469 -10.79 16.09 24.36
CA ARG A 469 -11.05 16.98 25.50
C ARG A 469 -12.33 17.75 25.27
N HIS A 470 -13.17 17.83 26.30
CA HIS A 470 -14.45 18.52 26.21
C HIS A 470 -14.48 19.78 27.07
N LEU A 471 -14.84 20.88 26.43
CA LEU A 471 -15.05 22.18 27.04
C LEU A 471 -16.55 22.42 27.20
N ILE A 472 -16.95 22.91 28.37
CA ILE A 472 -18.35 23.23 28.66
C ILE A 472 -18.49 24.74 28.72
N PHE A 473 -19.24 25.31 27.77
CA PHE A 473 -19.52 26.73 27.63
C PHE A 473 -20.93 27.06 28.13
N GLN A 474 -21.10 28.24 28.72
CA GLN A 474 -22.43 28.82 29.00
C GLN A 474 -22.62 30.04 28.08
N ARG A 475 -23.27 29.83 26.92
CA ARG A 475 -23.39 30.83 25.86
C ARG A 475 -24.79 30.81 25.25
N GLY A 476 -25.39 32.00 25.14
CA GLY A 476 -26.69 32.20 24.50
C GLY A 476 -26.62 32.78 23.09
N GLN A 477 -25.41 32.97 22.56
CA GLN A 477 -25.15 33.47 21.20
C GLN A 477 -24.01 32.65 20.58
N PRO A 478 -23.95 32.53 19.24
CA PRO A 478 -22.85 31.87 18.55
C PRO A 478 -21.50 32.41 19.00
N PHE A 479 -20.52 31.52 19.15
CA PHE A 479 -19.17 31.88 19.62
C PHE A 479 -18.11 31.10 18.86
N THR A 480 -16.89 31.62 18.85
CA THR A 480 -15.76 30.98 18.14
C THR A 480 -14.76 30.40 19.12
N VAL A 481 -14.27 29.21 18.81
CA VAL A 481 -13.07 28.62 19.41
C VAL A 481 -11.95 28.68 18.39
N ALA A 482 -10.98 29.58 18.60
CA ALA A 482 -9.79 29.72 17.76
C ALA A 482 -8.66 28.84 18.29
N ALA A 483 -7.99 28.11 17.41
CA ALA A 483 -6.86 27.26 17.73
C ALA A 483 -5.56 27.80 17.12
N THR A 484 -4.51 27.82 17.92
CA THR A 484 -3.19 28.33 17.58
C THR A 484 -2.10 27.46 18.18
N TYR A 485 -0.89 27.50 17.62
CA TYR A 485 0.30 27.03 18.33
C TYR A 485 0.63 27.95 19.51
N ASP A 486 1.07 27.38 20.63
CA ASP A 486 1.55 28.20 21.75
C ASP A 486 2.93 28.82 21.46
N GLY A 487 3.42 29.64 22.38
CA GLY A 487 4.68 30.37 22.19
C GLY A 487 5.92 29.46 22.08
N GLU A 488 5.93 28.34 22.81
CA GLU A 488 7.04 27.38 22.78
C GLU A 488 7.05 26.59 21.46
N ALA A 489 5.87 26.13 21.01
CA ALA A 489 5.72 25.48 19.71
C ALA A 489 6.15 26.42 18.57
N LEU A 490 5.67 27.66 18.58
CA LEU A 490 6.06 28.67 17.57
C LEU A 490 7.57 28.92 17.50
N ALA A 491 8.27 28.89 18.64
CA ALA A 491 9.71 29.06 18.68
C ALA A 491 10.48 27.87 18.05
N SER A 492 9.88 26.68 18.03
CA SER A 492 10.45 25.47 17.41
C SER A 492 10.14 25.33 15.90
N LEU A 493 9.06 25.97 15.45
CA LEU A 493 8.61 25.99 14.07
C LEU A 493 9.52 26.85 13.17
N PRO A 494 9.52 26.62 11.84
CA PRO A 494 10.23 27.50 10.91
C PRO A 494 9.86 28.97 11.12
N PRO A 495 10.81 29.91 11.01
CA PRO A 495 10.49 31.33 10.95
C PRO A 495 9.45 31.62 9.85
N GLY A 496 8.45 32.45 10.15
CA GLY A 496 7.36 32.75 9.21
C GLY A 496 6.27 31.68 9.13
N SER A 497 6.32 30.64 9.95
CA SER A 497 5.21 29.69 10.09
C SER A 497 3.95 30.38 10.60
N ASP A 498 2.80 29.92 10.11
CA ASP A 498 1.51 30.40 10.61
C ASP A 498 1.25 29.88 12.02
N ALA A 499 0.83 30.78 12.91
CA ALA A 499 0.40 30.41 14.25
C ALA A 499 -1.00 29.81 14.27
N ALA A 500 -1.85 30.17 13.31
CA ALA A 500 -3.24 29.73 13.27
C ALA A 500 -3.35 28.28 12.78
N ILE A 501 -4.07 27.46 13.55
CA ILE A 501 -4.43 26.08 13.18
C ILE A 501 -5.83 26.07 12.56
N GLY A 502 -6.76 26.86 13.10
CA GLY A 502 -8.11 26.98 12.58
C GLY A 502 -9.05 27.63 13.59
N SER A 503 -10.27 27.95 13.15
CA SER A 503 -11.33 28.51 13.99
C SER A 503 -12.62 27.73 13.83
N PHE A 504 -13.29 27.44 14.94
CA PHE A 504 -14.49 26.63 15.00
C PHE A 504 -15.64 27.48 15.55
N THR A 505 -16.60 27.83 14.71
CA THR A 505 -17.78 28.62 15.11
C THR A 505 -18.90 27.67 15.50
N VAL A 506 -19.31 27.74 16.76
CA VAL A 506 -20.40 26.93 17.32
C VAL A 506 -21.67 27.77 17.29
N GLU A 507 -22.69 27.31 16.56
CA GLU A 507 -24.01 27.94 16.59
C GLU A 507 -24.65 27.69 17.97
N THR A 508 -25.56 28.56 18.39
CA THR A 508 -26.34 28.35 19.61
C THR A 508 -27.82 28.50 19.28
N PRO A 509 -28.71 27.69 19.88
CA PRO A 509 -30.14 27.96 19.80
C PRO A 509 -30.44 29.32 20.43
N ASP A 510 -31.47 30.00 19.94
CA ASP A 510 -31.95 31.26 20.52
C ASP A 510 -32.40 31.01 21.97
N ALA A 511 -31.58 31.44 22.91
CA ALA A 511 -31.95 31.47 24.30
C ALA A 511 -32.95 32.62 24.48
N GLY A 512 -34.25 32.30 24.58
CA GLY A 512 -35.27 33.26 25.00
C GLY A 512 -35.03 33.77 26.43
N ALA A 513 -36.09 34.12 27.17
CA ALA A 513 -35.99 34.59 28.56
C ALA A 513 -35.57 33.50 29.59
N GLY A 514 -34.92 32.41 29.16
CA GLY A 514 -34.50 31.27 29.98
C GLY A 514 -33.06 31.36 30.50
N ALA A 515 -32.59 30.30 31.15
CA ALA A 515 -31.20 30.16 31.57
C ALA A 515 -30.26 30.07 30.36
N VAL A 516 -29.05 30.63 30.48
CA VAL A 516 -28.04 30.59 29.42
C VAL A 516 -27.73 29.12 29.07
N PRO A 517 -27.82 28.71 27.79
CA PRO A 517 -27.58 27.33 27.36
C PRO A 517 -26.19 26.84 27.75
N GLN A 518 -26.12 25.59 28.21
CA GLN A 518 -24.87 24.89 28.45
C GLN A 518 -24.49 24.06 27.22
N ILE A 519 -23.34 24.32 26.63
CA ILE A 519 -22.88 23.73 25.37
C ILE A 519 -21.56 22.99 25.62
N ARG A 520 -21.56 21.69 25.35
CA ARG A 520 -20.37 20.85 25.38
C ARG A 520 -19.72 20.82 24.00
N VAL A 521 -18.49 21.29 23.89
CA VAL A 521 -17.68 21.23 22.67
C VAL A 521 -16.60 20.18 22.87
N ASN A 522 -16.67 19.10 22.11
CA ASN A 522 -15.70 18.02 22.14
C ASN A 522 -14.61 18.30 21.09
N ILE A 523 -13.41 18.66 21.56
CA ILE A 523 -12.25 18.99 20.74
C ILE A 523 -11.31 17.78 20.75
N LYS A 524 -10.94 17.29 19.57
CA LYS A 524 -10.06 16.14 19.38
C LYS A 524 -8.72 16.56 18.78
N HIS A 525 -7.66 15.89 19.22
CA HIS A 525 -6.45 15.70 18.44
C HIS A 525 -6.51 14.27 17.92
N ASP A 526 -6.82 14.12 16.63
CA ASP A 526 -7.22 12.84 16.08
C ASP A 526 -6.04 11.90 15.76
N ILE A 527 -6.34 10.74 15.17
CA ILE A 527 -5.33 9.72 14.87
C ILE A 527 -4.27 10.17 13.84
N HIS A 528 -4.57 11.20 13.05
CA HIS A 528 -3.63 11.82 12.10
C HIS A 528 -2.77 12.90 12.77
N GLY A 529 -3.08 13.25 14.01
CA GLY A 529 -2.54 14.42 14.72
C GLY A 529 -3.10 15.73 14.18
N ILE A 530 -4.37 15.74 13.74
CA ILE A 530 -5.07 16.92 13.26
C ILE A 530 -6.07 17.36 14.34
N LEU A 531 -6.11 18.66 14.60
CA LEU A 531 -7.07 19.26 15.51
C LEU A 531 -8.45 19.39 14.84
N GLY A 532 -9.50 19.06 15.57
CA GLY A 532 -10.88 19.35 15.13
C GLY A 532 -11.89 19.34 16.26
N VAL A 533 -13.10 19.80 15.98
CA VAL A 533 -14.26 19.62 16.85
C VAL A 533 -15.01 18.37 16.38
N SER A 534 -15.11 17.35 17.24
CA SER A 534 -15.84 16.12 16.91
C SER A 534 -17.36 16.29 17.00
N SER A 535 -17.81 17.04 17.99
CA SER A 535 -19.22 17.44 18.13
C SER A 535 -19.35 18.65 19.06
N ALA A 536 -20.40 19.44 18.85
CA ALA A 536 -20.87 20.46 19.77
C ALA A 536 -22.30 20.09 20.17
N GLN A 537 -22.61 20.10 21.47
CA GLN A 537 -23.85 19.54 22.01
C GLN A 537 -24.47 20.46 23.05
N LEU A 538 -25.73 20.83 22.86
CA LEU A 538 -26.55 21.48 23.87
C LEU A 538 -26.90 20.46 24.97
N MET A 539 -26.68 20.85 26.21
CA MET A 539 -26.99 20.08 27.42
C MET A 539 -28.30 20.59 28.01
N GLU A 540 -29.42 19.95 27.67
CA GLU A 540 -30.73 20.28 28.23
C GLU A 540 -30.94 19.54 29.56
N GLU A 541 -31.16 20.27 30.66
CA GLU A 541 -31.49 19.66 31.94
C GLU A 541 -32.90 19.03 31.86
N ILE A 542 -33.02 17.75 32.20
CA ILE A 542 -34.32 17.07 32.23
C ILE A 542 -35.02 17.53 33.52
N PRO A 543 -36.17 18.25 33.47
CA PRO A 543 -36.86 18.69 34.67
C PRO A 543 -37.35 17.49 35.48
N GLU A 544 -37.03 17.44 36.78
CA GLU A 544 -37.68 16.49 37.70
C GLU A 544 -39.14 16.93 37.91
N ALA A 545 -40.10 16.22 37.32
CA ALA A 545 -41.49 16.30 37.76
C ALA A 545 -42.21 14.95 37.61
N GLU A 546 -42.69 14.48 38.77
CA GLU A 546 -43.78 13.52 38.98
C GLU A 546 -43.51 12.05 38.63
N GLY A 547 -43.37 11.26 39.71
CA GLY A 547 -43.75 9.86 39.65
C GLY A 547 -45.19 9.75 39.16
N LYS A 548 -45.36 9.09 38.02
CA LYS A 548 -46.51 8.24 37.79
C LYS A 548 -46.01 6.83 37.57
N GLU A 549 -46.43 5.97 38.49
CA GLU A 549 -46.62 4.56 38.24
C GLU A 549 -47.31 4.40 36.88
N ASP A 550 -46.69 3.64 35.98
CA ASP A 550 -47.48 2.66 35.26
C ASP A 550 -46.85 1.30 35.54
N ALA A 551 -47.60 0.52 36.30
CA ALA A 551 -47.27 -0.84 36.66
C ALA A 551 -47.63 -1.76 35.48
N GLY A 552 -46.64 -2.53 35.04
CA GLY A 552 -46.80 -3.69 34.17
C GLY A 552 -45.80 -4.76 34.57
N THR A 553 -46.14 -5.49 35.62
CA THR A 553 -45.55 -6.74 36.16
C THR A 553 -45.23 -7.78 35.06
N SER A 554 -44.30 -8.74 35.18
CA SER A 554 -43.89 -9.55 36.34
C SER A 554 -42.62 -10.39 36.07
N ALA A 555 -41.80 -10.55 37.13
CA ALA A 555 -41.09 -11.77 37.62
C ALA A 555 -40.22 -12.61 36.64
N GLU A 556 -39.00 -13.06 36.95
CA GLU A 556 -38.63 -13.89 38.10
C GLU A 556 -37.12 -13.76 38.47
N ASP A 557 -36.82 -14.26 39.67
CA ASP A 557 -35.52 -14.68 40.22
C ASP A 557 -34.58 -13.66 40.89
N ALA A 558 -34.92 -13.35 42.14
CA ALA A 558 -33.93 -13.26 43.21
C ALA A 558 -34.31 -14.21 44.36
N LYS A 559 -33.56 -15.32 44.50
CA LYS A 559 -33.35 -16.01 45.77
C LYS A 559 -32.06 -16.85 45.73
N LYS A 560 -31.03 -16.40 46.44
CA LYS A 560 -30.43 -17.11 47.59
C LYS A 560 -29.27 -16.33 48.20
N MET A 561 -29.36 -16.16 49.52
CA MET A 561 -28.28 -15.83 50.46
C MET A 561 -27.36 -17.05 50.63
N ASP A 562 -26.08 -16.84 50.97
CA ASP A 562 -25.51 -17.11 52.31
C ASP A 562 -23.98 -16.84 52.27
N VAL A 563 -23.44 -15.87 53.03
CA VAL A 563 -22.87 -15.90 54.40
C VAL A 563 -21.62 -16.80 54.55
N GLU A 564 -20.47 -16.19 54.88
CA GLU A 564 -19.64 -16.43 56.10
C GLU A 564 -18.19 -15.90 55.96
N GLY A 565 -17.63 -15.36 57.06
CA GLY A 565 -16.18 -15.31 57.29
C GLY A 565 -15.61 -14.02 57.90
N ALA A 566 -15.64 -13.90 59.22
CA ALA A 566 -15.16 -12.77 60.04
C ALA A 566 -13.65 -12.82 60.36
N GLY A 567 -13.09 -11.69 60.84
CA GLY A 567 -11.91 -11.70 61.72
C GLY A 567 -11.20 -10.35 61.99
N ASN A 568 -11.53 -9.73 63.14
CA ASN A 568 -10.78 -8.82 64.06
C ASN A 568 -10.11 -7.53 63.51
N ASP A 569 -10.00 -6.41 64.22
CA ASP A 569 -9.81 -6.19 65.66
C ASP A 569 -10.21 -4.75 66.09
N GLU A 570 -10.47 -4.57 67.38
CA GLU A 570 -10.87 -3.33 68.06
C GLU A 570 -9.70 -2.35 68.27
N GLY A 571 -9.99 -1.03 68.30
CA GLY A 571 -9.09 -0.08 68.97
C GLY A 571 -9.23 1.41 68.65
N ALA A 572 -9.75 2.15 69.64
CA ALA A 572 -9.51 3.57 69.94
C ALA A 572 -10.50 4.65 69.43
N ALA A 573 -10.97 5.40 70.43
CA ALA A 573 -11.88 6.53 70.39
C ALA A 573 -11.24 7.82 69.86
N GLY A 574 -12.07 8.75 69.38
CA GLY A 574 -11.68 10.14 69.16
C GLY A 574 -12.72 10.93 68.36
N GLU A 575 -13.32 11.92 69.00
CA GLU A 575 -14.41 12.76 68.51
C GLU A 575 -14.02 13.66 67.32
N GLY A 576 -14.99 13.90 66.42
CA GLY A 576 -14.90 14.86 65.33
C GLY A 576 -16.09 14.79 64.40
N LYS A 577 -17.29 15.20 64.88
CA LYS A 577 -18.46 15.43 64.01
C LYS A 577 -18.22 16.69 63.18
N GLU A 578 -17.65 16.56 62.00
CA GLU A 578 -17.91 17.49 60.90
C GLU A 578 -19.09 16.97 60.09
N ALA A 579 -20.05 17.86 59.86
CA ALA A 579 -21.26 17.57 59.10
C ALA A 579 -20.89 17.24 57.65
N GLN A 580 -21.03 15.97 57.25
CA GLN A 580 -21.11 15.61 55.84
C GLN A 580 -22.37 16.26 55.25
N GLU A 581 -22.16 17.22 54.35
CA GLU A 581 -23.20 17.65 53.42
C GLU A 581 -23.78 16.42 52.69
N PRO A 582 -25.09 16.39 52.45
CA PRO A 582 -25.71 15.27 51.76
C PRO A 582 -25.09 15.12 50.35
N PRO A 583 -24.90 13.89 49.84
CA PRO A 583 -24.36 13.68 48.51
C PRO A 583 -25.32 14.32 47.49
N GLN A 584 -24.85 15.35 46.81
CA GLN A 584 -25.62 15.99 45.73
C GLN A 584 -25.91 14.94 44.65
N LYS A 585 -27.20 14.67 44.42
CA LYS A 585 -27.65 13.75 43.35
C LYS A 585 -27.25 14.33 41.99
N LYS A 586 -26.61 13.50 41.15
CA LYS A 586 -26.19 13.89 39.78
C LYS A 586 -27.40 14.23 38.92
N LYS A 587 -27.48 15.48 38.46
CA LYS A 587 -28.47 15.95 37.47
C LYS A 587 -28.27 15.22 36.13
N ARG A 588 -29.35 14.80 35.47
CA ARG A 588 -29.32 14.14 34.15
C ARG A 588 -29.64 15.14 33.03
N PHE A 589 -28.84 15.12 31.96
CA PHE A 589 -28.95 16.03 30.82
C PHE A 589 -29.24 15.25 29.52
N ARG A 590 -30.09 15.81 28.66
CA ARG A 590 -30.27 15.38 27.27
C ARG A 590 -29.28 16.14 26.38
N LYS A 591 -28.54 15.43 25.54
CA LYS A 591 -27.55 15.99 24.60
C LYS A 591 -28.22 16.18 23.23
N VAL A 592 -28.20 17.40 22.70
CA VAL A 592 -28.72 17.72 21.36
C VAL A 592 -27.57 18.30 20.53
N ASP A 593 -27.26 17.69 19.38
CA ASP A 593 -26.17 18.18 18.53
C ASP A 593 -26.49 19.58 17.99
N VAL A 594 -25.48 20.44 18.04
CA VAL A 594 -25.52 21.80 17.53
C VAL A 594 -24.48 21.94 16.42
N LYS A 595 -24.83 22.74 15.42
CA LYS A 595 -23.97 22.93 14.26
C LYS A 595 -22.68 23.65 14.66
N CYS A 596 -21.56 23.09 14.23
CA CYS A 596 -20.24 23.70 14.32
C CYS A 596 -19.66 23.80 12.91
N THR A 597 -19.16 24.98 12.55
CA THR A 597 -18.50 25.23 11.27
C THR A 597 -17.02 25.49 11.50
N ALA A 598 -16.16 24.83 10.71
CA ALA A 598 -14.71 24.94 10.81
C ALA A 598 -14.16 25.77 9.66
N ALA A 599 -13.32 26.76 9.97
CA ALA A 599 -12.46 27.43 9.01
C ALA A 599 -11.02 27.01 9.32
N VAL A 600 -10.45 26.19 8.46
CA VAL A 600 -9.10 25.62 8.61
C VAL A 600 -8.26 25.95 7.37
N PRO A 601 -6.93 26.12 7.50
CA PRO A 601 -6.07 26.34 6.36
C PRO A 601 -6.04 25.15 5.39
N GLY A 602 -5.84 25.43 4.10
CA GLY A 602 -5.70 24.43 3.04
C GLY A 602 -6.74 24.60 1.93
N MET A 603 -6.86 23.58 1.08
CA MET A 603 -7.82 23.57 -0.02
C MET A 603 -9.27 23.57 0.47
N SER A 604 -10.12 24.34 -0.20
CA SER A 604 -11.58 24.21 -0.06
C SER A 604 -12.07 22.90 -0.66
N ALA A 605 -13.30 22.50 -0.31
CA ALA A 605 -13.93 21.30 -0.87
C ALA A 605 -14.05 21.37 -2.41
N GLU A 606 -14.33 22.55 -2.96
CA GLU A 606 -14.41 22.78 -4.41
C GLU A 606 -13.05 22.64 -5.09
N ARG A 607 -11.99 23.22 -4.50
CA ARG A 607 -10.62 23.10 -5.03
C ARG A 607 -10.12 21.66 -4.95
N LEU A 608 -10.42 20.96 -3.85
CA LEU A 608 -10.08 19.54 -3.70
C LEU A 608 -10.76 18.68 -4.77
N LYS A 609 -12.07 18.90 -5.00
CA LYS A 609 -12.81 18.20 -6.06
C LYS A 609 -12.26 18.51 -7.46
N SER A 610 -11.97 19.78 -7.74
CA SER A 610 -11.35 20.15 -9.01
C SER A 610 -9.98 19.49 -9.19
N ALA A 611 -9.19 19.32 -8.13
CA ALA A 611 -7.91 18.64 -8.19
C ALA A 611 -8.06 17.12 -8.42
N GLN A 612 -9.08 16.48 -7.83
CA GLN A 612 -9.45 15.08 -8.10
C GLN A 612 -9.84 14.87 -9.56
N ASP A 613 -10.70 15.74 -10.10
CA ASP A 613 -11.15 15.67 -11.49
C ASP A 613 -9.98 15.85 -12.46
N GLN A 614 -9.05 16.76 -12.15
CA GLN A 614 -7.82 16.95 -12.93
C GLN A 614 -6.89 15.73 -12.87
N GLU A 615 -6.69 15.15 -11.68
CA GLU A 615 -5.87 13.94 -11.51
C GLU A 615 -6.43 12.78 -12.33
N LEU A 616 -7.75 12.54 -12.26
CA LEU A 616 -8.41 11.51 -13.05
C LEU A 616 -8.25 11.74 -14.56
N ALA A 617 -8.41 12.98 -15.02
CA ALA A 617 -8.22 13.34 -16.43
C ALA A 617 -6.77 13.10 -16.90
N MET A 618 -5.78 13.44 -16.07
CA MET A 618 -4.37 13.18 -16.37
C MET A 618 -4.07 11.68 -16.42
N GLN A 619 -4.62 10.86 -15.51
CA GLN A 619 -4.47 9.40 -15.54
C GLN A 619 -5.05 8.79 -16.82
N GLN A 620 -6.23 9.25 -17.25
CA GLN A 620 -6.85 8.77 -18.50
C GLN A 620 -5.99 9.11 -19.71
N LEU A 621 -5.40 10.32 -19.73
CA LEU A 621 -4.52 10.74 -20.81
C LEU A 621 -3.20 9.93 -20.80
N ASP A 622 -2.62 9.68 -19.63
CA ASP A 622 -1.44 8.81 -19.50
C ASP A 622 -1.72 7.41 -20.06
N LEU A 623 -2.87 6.82 -19.71
CA LEU A 623 -3.29 5.51 -20.22
C LEU A 623 -3.46 5.50 -21.75
N GLN A 624 -4.09 6.53 -22.31
CA GLN A 624 -4.24 6.66 -23.77
C GLN A 624 -2.89 6.70 -24.49
N VAL A 625 -1.93 7.46 -23.96
CA VAL A 625 -0.56 7.54 -24.52
C VAL A 625 0.14 6.19 -24.41
N ILE A 626 0.06 5.52 -23.26
CA ILE A 626 0.68 4.20 -23.05
C ILE A 626 0.08 3.16 -23.99
N GLU A 627 -1.25 3.08 -24.09
CA GLU A 627 -1.93 2.13 -24.98
C GLU A 627 -1.62 2.37 -26.45
N THR A 628 -1.51 3.64 -26.86
CA THR A 628 -1.13 4.02 -28.23
C THR A 628 0.30 3.57 -28.54
N ASN A 629 1.24 3.83 -27.62
CA ASN A 629 2.63 3.39 -27.77
C ASN A 629 2.76 1.86 -27.76
N ASN A 630 1.96 1.15 -26.96
CA ASN A 630 1.93 -0.32 -26.99
C ASN A 630 1.42 -0.86 -28.33
N ALA A 631 0.34 -0.29 -28.88
CA ALA A 631 -0.16 -0.68 -30.20
C ALA A 631 0.88 -0.42 -31.31
N LYS A 632 1.63 0.70 -31.24
CA LYS A 632 2.76 0.97 -32.11
C LYS A 632 3.84 -0.12 -32.01
N ASN A 633 4.24 -0.47 -30.79
CA ASN A 633 5.24 -1.50 -30.52
C ASN A 633 4.78 -2.90 -30.99
N GLU A 634 3.48 -3.20 -30.93
CA GLU A 634 2.92 -4.46 -31.45
C GLU A 634 3.06 -4.56 -32.97
N VAL A 635 2.79 -3.48 -33.71
CA VAL A 635 3.04 -3.40 -35.16
C VAL A 635 4.52 -3.66 -35.45
N GLU A 636 5.40 -2.93 -34.76
CA GLU A 636 6.85 -3.06 -34.94
C GLU A 636 7.35 -4.49 -34.66
N SER A 637 6.93 -5.07 -33.54
CA SER A 637 7.32 -6.42 -33.13
C SER A 637 6.82 -7.47 -34.13
N TYR A 638 5.59 -7.31 -34.62
CA TYR A 638 5.03 -8.18 -35.64
C TYR A 638 5.83 -8.12 -36.94
N ILE A 639 6.24 -6.92 -37.37
CA ILE A 639 7.06 -6.74 -38.58
C ILE A 639 8.37 -7.53 -38.47
N TYR A 640 9.09 -7.38 -37.36
CA TYR A 640 10.37 -8.08 -37.17
C TYR A 640 10.19 -9.59 -37.01
N SER A 641 9.20 -10.05 -36.23
CA SER A 641 8.92 -11.48 -36.05
C SER A 641 8.54 -12.14 -37.37
N MET A 642 7.58 -11.56 -38.10
CA MET A 642 7.08 -12.14 -39.34
C MET A 642 8.13 -12.14 -40.45
N ARG A 643 9.06 -11.18 -40.46
CA ARG A 643 10.19 -11.15 -41.40
C ARG A 643 11.13 -12.35 -41.20
N ASP A 644 11.38 -12.76 -39.97
CA ASP A 644 12.17 -13.96 -39.68
C ASP A 644 11.38 -15.25 -39.97
N GLU A 645 10.11 -15.27 -39.57
CA GLU A 645 9.23 -16.42 -39.79
C GLU A 645 9.04 -16.75 -41.27
N ILE A 646 8.83 -15.76 -42.15
CA ILE A 646 8.54 -15.96 -43.59
C ILE A 646 9.73 -16.53 -44.37
N ILE A 647 10.96 -16.25 -43.93
CA ILE A 647 12.18 -16.83 -44.51
C ILE A 647 12.61 -18.12 -43.81
N GLY A 648 12.16 -18.32 -42.57
CA GLY A 648 12.45 -19.48 -41.73
C GLY A 648 11.31 -20.48 -41.70
N ALA A 649 10.58 -20.54 -40.57
CA ALA A 649 9.61 -21.60 -40.29
C ALA A 649 8.43 -21.65 -41.28
N LEU A 650 8.01 -20.50 -41.81
CA LEU A 650 6.88 -20.41 -42.74
C LEU A 650 7.29 -20.60 -44.20
N ARG A 651 8.58 -20.56 -44.51
CA ARG A 651 9.10 -20.65 -45.89
C ARG A 651 8.58 -21.86 -46.69
N PRO A 652 8.44 -23.08 -46.11
CA PRO A 652 7.89 -24.23 -46.85
C PRO A 652 6.40 -24.12 -47.19
N TYR A 653 5.67 -23.20 -46.56
CA TYR A 653 4.20 -23.08 -46.62
C TYR A 653 3.71 -21.95 -47.55
N CYS A 654 4.63 -21.22 -48.19
CA CYS A 654 4.30 -20.16 -49.14
C CYS A 654 4.99 -20.36 -50.49
N THR A 655 4.40 -19.77 -51.55
CA THR A 655 5.09 -19.61 -52.84
C THR A 655 6.09 -18.46 -52.79
N ASP A 656 6.95 -18.35 -53.82
CA ASP A 656 7.89 -17.23 -53.91
C ASP A 656 7.15 -15.89 -54.10
N GLU A 657 5.99 -15.89 -54.79
CA GLU A 657 5.14 -14.71 -54.97
C GLU A 657 4.43 -14.30 -53.66
N GLU A 658 3.88 -15.27 -52.92
CA GLU A 658 3.27 -15.01 -51.61
C GLU A 658 4.31 -14.47 -50.63
N LYS A 659 5.51 -15.09 -50.61
CA LYS A 659 6.65 -14.63 -49.83
C LYS A 659 7.01 -13.18 -50.17
N ALA A 660 7.19 -12.86 -51.45
CA ALA A 660 7.52 -11.52 -51.89
C ALA A 660 6.43 -10.50 -51.54
N THR A 661 5.15 -10.92 -51.57
CA THR A 661 4.02 -10.09 -51.17
C THR A 661 4.06 -9.75 -49.68
N VAL A 662 4.32 -10.75 -48.83
CA VAL A 662 4.49 -10.55 -47.38
C VAL A 662 5.71 -9.69 -47.10
N GLU A 663 6.88 -10.01 -47.67
CA GLU A 663 8.12 -9.22 -47.48
C GLU A 663 7.90 -7.75 -47.87
N LYS A 664 7.21 -7.50 -48.98
CA LYS A 664 6.87 -6.14 -49.40
C LYS A 664 5.93 -5.45 -48.42
N ALA A 665 4.85 -6.11 -47.99
CA ALA A 665 3.90 -5.53 -47.04
C ALA A 665 4.57 -5.17 -45.70
N LEU A 666 5.51 -6.01 -45.24
CA LEU A 666 6.31 -5.75 -44.04
C LEU A 666 7.25 -4.56 -44.22
N ALA A 667 7.89 -4.44 -45.39
CA ALA A 667 8.75 -3.29 -45.71
C ALA A 667 7.94 -1.99 -45.80
N ASP A 668 6.81 -2.00 -46.53
CA ASP A 668 5.89 -0.87 -46.64
C ASP A 668 5.31 -0.50 -45.25
N GLY A 669 5.09 -1.50 -44.39
CA GLY A 669 4.65 -1.31 -43.00
C GLY A 669 5.71 -0.65 -42.11
N GLU A 670 6.98 -1.04 -42.24
CA GLU A 670 8.12 -0.41 -41.55
C GLU A 670 8.32 1.03 -42.02
N ASP A 671 8.27 1.25 -43.33
CA ASP A 671 8.37 2.59 -43.92
C ASP A 671 7.23 3.50 -43.45
N TRP A 672 6.00 2.98 -43.41
CA TRP A 672 4.85 3.69 -42.85
C TRP A 672 5.05 4.06 -41.38
N LEU A 673 5.59 3.14 -40.58
CA LEU A 673 5.79 3.31 -39.14
C LEU A 673 6.83 4.39 -38.81
N TYR A 674 7.90 4.49 -39.60
CA TYR A 674 9.05 5.35 -39.31
C TYR A 674 9.13 6.62 -40.15
N TYR A 675 8.70 6.57 -41.41
CA TYR A 675 8.87 7.65 -42.39
C TYR A 675 7.55 8.17 -42.96
N GLY A 676 6.42 7.54 -42.61
CA GLY A 676 5.08 7.93 -43.04
C GLY A 676 4.19 8.43 -41.91
N ASP A 677 2.87 8.32 -42.13
CA ASP A 677 1.83 8.77 -41.19
C ASP A 677 1.76 7.92 -39.91
N GLY A 678 2.52 6.81 -39.82
CA GLY A 678 2.58 5.94 -38.65
C GLY A 678 3.53 6.43 -37.54
N TYR A 679 4.28 7.51 -37.75
CA TYR A 679 5.24 7.98 -36.75
C TYR A 679 4.58 8.41 -35.43
N ASP A 680 3.48 9.17 -35.51
CA ASP A 680 2.66 9.64 -34.38
C ASP A 680 1.19 9.68 -34.81
N THR A 681 0.44 8.64 -34.49
CA THR A 681 -0.97 8.49 -34.87
C THR A 681 -1.80 7.86 -33.75
N GLU A 682 -3.11 7.73 -33.97
CA GLU A 682 -4.04 7.19 -32.99
C GLU A 682 -3.94 5.67 -32.88
N LYS A 683 -4.18 5.13 -31.68
CA LYS A 683 -4.19 3.68 -31.38
C LYS A 683 -4.94 2.84 -32.43
N ALA A 684 -6.14 3.28 -32.83
CA ALA A 684 -6.97 2.55 -33.79
C ALA A 684 -6.27 2.35 -35.14
N VAL A 685 -5.46 3.33 -35.58
CA VAL A 685 -4.71 3.25 -36.83
C VAL A 685 -3.61 2.21 -36.75
N TYR A 686 -2.91 2.10 -35.60
CA TYR A 686 -1.94 1.03 -35.38
C TYR A 686 -2.59 -0.36 -35.37
N GLU A 687 -3.72 -0.52 -34.68
CA GLU A 687 -4.45 -1.79 -34.63
C GLU A 687 -4.93 -2.23 -36.03
N ASP A 688 -5.43 -1.30 -36.83
CA ASP A 688 -5.87 -1.60 -38.19
C ASP A 688 -4.69 -1.93 -39.11
N LYS A 689 -3.55 -1.25 -38.94
CA LYS A 689 -2.33 -1.60 -39.67
C LYS A 689 -1.81 -2.98 -39.30
N LEU A 690 -1.83 -3.34 -38.01
CA LEU A 690 -1.47 -4.68 -37.55
C LEU A 690 -2.35 -5.76 -38.21
N LYS A 691 -3.68 -5.54 -38.24
CA LYS A 691 -4.62 -6.46 -38.91
C LYS A 691 -4.34 -6.57 -40.41
N GLU A 692 -4.04 -5.46 -41.08
CA GLU A 692 -3.68 -5.46 -42.51
C GLU A 692 -2.46 -6.36 -42.78
N LEU A 693 -1.40 -6.20 -41.98
CA LEU A 693 -0.18 -7.01 -42.09
C LEU A 693 -0.46 -8.48 -41.77
N GLN A 694 -1.20 -8.76 -40.69
CA GLN A 694 -1.60 -10.11 -40.30
C GLN A 694 -2.42 -10.82 -41.39
N ASN A 695 -3.36 -10.12 -42.01
CA ASN A 695 -4.19 -10.66 -43.08
C ASN A 695 -3.36 -11.03 -44.32
N THR A 696 -2.27 -10.31 -44.57
CA THR A 696 -1.36 -10.59 -45.69
C THR A 696 -0.62 -11.92 -45.50
N ALA A 697 -0.18 -12.23 -44.28
CA ALA A 697 0.50 -13.49 -43.96
C ALA A 697 -0.46 -14.63 -43.54
N ALA A 698 -1.73 -14.33 -43.29
CA ALA A 698 -2.72 -15.28 -42.74
C ALA A 698 -2.83 -16.60 -43.52
N PRO A 699 -2.84 -16.63 -44.87
CA PRO A 699 -2.91 -17.90 -45.60
C PRO A 699 -1.72 -18.81 -45.30
N THR A 700 -0.50 -18.27 -45.31
CA THR A 700 0.73 -19.03 -45.02
C THR A 700 0.76 -19.55 -43.59
N VAL A 701 0.41 -18.69 -42.62
CA VAL A 701 0.33 -19.06 -41.21
C VAL A 701 -0.74 -20.14 -40.98
N ALA A 702 -1.88 -20.05 -41.67
CA ALA A 702 -2.92 -21.07 -41.60
C ALA A 702 -2.43 -22.43 -42.13
N ARG A 703 -1.69 -22.46 -43.24
CA ARG A 703 -1.13 -23.70 -43.80
C ARG A 703 -0.12 -24.36 -42.85
N GLU A 704 0.78 -23.59 -42.23
CA GLU A 704 1.69 -24.11 -41.20
C GLU A 704 0.90 -24.73 -40.04
N ARG A 705 -0.07 -23.98 -39.51
CA ARG A 705 -0.86 -24.41 -38.36
C ARG A 705 -1.65 -25.68 -38.65
N GLU A 706 -2.28 -25.77 -39.82
CA GLU A 706 -2.98 -26.98 -40.25
C GLU A 706 -2.01 -28.14 -40.41
N SER A 707 -0.85 -27.92 -41.02
CA SER A 707 0.18 -28.96 -41.19
C SER A 707 0.67 -29.53 -39.87
N ARG A 708 1.05 -28.66 -38.93
CA ARG A 708 1.57 -29.04 -37.62
C ARG A 708 0.55 -29.80 -36.76
N ASN A 709 -0.73 -29.43 -36.83
CA ASN A 709 -1.76 -30.00 -35.97
C ASN A 709 -2.48 -31.21 -36.61
N ARG A 710 -2.34 -31.45 -37.92
CA ARG A 710 -3.05 -32.53 -38.62
C ARG A 710 -2.69 -33.91 -38.11
N GLU A 711 -1.39 -34.23 -37.98
CA GLU A 711 -0.94 -35.57 -37.58
C GLU A 711 -1.46 -35.98 -36.19
N PRO A 712 -1.37 -35.14 -35.14
CA PRO A 712 -1.99 -35.43 -33.84
C PRO A 712 -3.51 -35.70 -33.92
N CYS A 713 -4.25 -34.90 -34.71
CA CYS A 713 -5.69 -35.09 -34.88
C CYS A 713 -6.00 -36.42 -35.60
N VAL A 714 -5.26 -36.76 -36.66
CA VAL A 714 -5.39 -38.02 -37.38
C VAL A 714 -5.07 -39.20 -36.46
N ALA A 715 -4.00 -39.11 -35.67
CA ALA A 715 -3.61 -40.15 -34.73
C ALA A 715 -4.67 -40.39 -33.65
N ALA A 716 -5.27 -39.32 -33.12
CA ALA A 716 -6.36 -39.42 -32.15
C ALA A 716 -7.59 -40.13 -32.73
N LEU A 717 -8.01 -39.77 -33.95
CA LEU A 717 -9.12 -40.43 -34.63
C LEU A 717 -8.81 -41.91 -34.91
N LYS A 718 -7.62 -42.21 -35.46
CA LYS A 718 -7.17 -43.61 -35.73
C LYS A 718 -7.15 -44.45 -34.45
N ARG A 719 -6.67 -43.88 -33.35
CA ARG A 719 -6.68 -44.56 -32.06
C ARG A 719 -8.10 -44.87 -31.60
N SER A 720 -9.01 -43.89 -31.67
CA SER A 720 -10.41 -44.15 -31.32
C SER A 720 -11.04 -45.21 -32.23
N LEU A 721 -10.77 -45.21 -33.53
CA LEU A 721 -11.28 -46.24 -34.45
C LEU A 721 -10.73 -47.63 -34.07
N THR A 722 -9.45 -47.70 -33.71
CA THR A 722 -8.79 -48.93 -33.27
C THR A 722 -9.36 -49.44 -31.94
N ASP A 723 -9.50 -48.58 -30.93
CA ASP A 723 -10.04 -48.93 -29.61
C ASP A 723 -11.46 -49.53 -29.73
N TYR A 724 -12.30 -48.98 -30.61
CA TYR A 724 -13.65 -49.50 -30.86
C TYR A 724 -13.65 -50.75 -31.75
N THR A 725 -12.66 -50.92 -32.62
CA THR A 725 -12.44 -52.17 -33.37
C THR A 725 -12.04 -53.32 -32.44
N ASP A 726 -11.13 -53.05 -31.50
CA ASP A 726 -10.73 -53.99 -30.47
C ASP A 726 -11.92 -54.33 -29.54
N TRP A 727 -12.73 -53.33 -29.20
CA TRP A 727 -13.99 -53.56 -28.49
C TRP A 727 -14.97 -54.42 -29.28
N LEU A 728 -15.10 -54.24 -30.61
CA LEU A 728 -15.94 -55.11 -31.44
C LEU A 728 -15.46 -56.57 -31.44
N ALA A 729 -14.14 -56.79 -31.48
CA ALA A 729 -13.56 -58.11 -31.38
C ALA A 729 -13.82 -58.74 -30.01
N ALA A 730 -13.61 -57.99 -28.93
CA ALA A 730 -13.85 -58.44 -27.55
C ALA A 730 -15.34 -58.68 -27.26
N SER A 731 -16.23 -57.80 -27.74
CA SER A 731 -17.68 -57.89 -27.53
C SER A 731 -18.35 -59.03 -28.28
N THR A 732 -17.68 -59.62 -29.26
CA THR A 732 -18.12 -60.83 -29.96
C THR A 732 -17.67 -62.11 -29.24
N ALA A 733 -16.57 -62.05 -28.48
CA ALA A 733 -15.95 -63.21 -27.84
C ALA A 733 -16.27 -63.35 -26.33
N ASP A 734 -16.58 -62.25 -25.64
CA ASP A 734 -16.74 -62.21 -24.19
C ASP A 734 -18.21 -62.21 -23.75
N GLU A 735 -18.59 -63.16 -22.88
CA GLU A 735 -19.95 -63.32 -22.35
C GLU A 735 -20.49 -62.05 -21.66
N LYS A 736 -19.60 -61.16 -21.20
CA LYS A 736 -19.99 -59.89 -20.55
C LYS A 736 -20.74 -58.93 -21.47
N TYR A 737 -20.65 -59.11 -22.80
CA TYR A 737 -21.33 -58.27 -23.80
C TYR A 737 -22.49 -58.99 -24.52
N SER A 738 -22.92 -60.15 -24.02
CA SER A 738 -24.00 -60.97 -24.60
C SER A 738 -25.35 -60.27 -24.76
N HIS A 739 -25.59 -59.16 -24.04
CA HIS A 739 -26.81 -58.33 -24.13
C HIS A 739 -26.81 -57.32 -25.27
N ILE A 740 -25.67 -57.10 -25.95
CA ILE A 740 -25.58 -56.26 -27.13
C ILE A 740 -25.83 -57.14 -28.35
N THR A 741 -26.78 -56.77 -29.21
CA THR A 741 -27.11 -57.61 -30.38
C THR A 741 -26.10 -57.43 -31.51
N ASP A 742 -26.12 -58.32 -32.51
CA ASP A 742 -25.21 -58.18 -33.64
C ASP A 742 -25.60 -57.02 -34.55
N GLU A 743 -26.88 -56.67 -34.61
CA GLU A 743 -27.38 -55.48 -35.29
C GLU A 743 -26.83 -54.20 -34.64
N GLU A 744 -26.75 -54.16 -33.30
CA GLU A 744 -26.19 -53.04 -32.54
C GLU A 744 -24.67 -52.92 -32.72
N ARG A 745 -23.95 -54.05 -32.67
CA ARG A 745 -22.54 -54.10 -33.10
C ARG A 745 -22.36 -53.66 -34.55
N GLY A 746 -23.35 -53.94 -35.40
CA GLY A 746 -23.41 -53.51 -36.79
C GLY A 746 -23.37 -51.98 -36.93
N VAL A 747 -24.00 -51.23 -36.04
CA VAL A 747 -23.95 -49.76 -36.04
C VAL A 747 -22.53 -49.25 -35.82
N VAL A 748 -21.81 -49.81 -34.84
CA VAL A 748 -20.40 -49.45 -34.56
C VAL A 748 -19.50 -49.86 -35.73
N ARG A 749 -19.73 -51.04 -36.32
CA ARG A 749 -18.97 -51.57 -37.46
C ARG A 749 -19.12 -50.69 -38.71
N VAL A 750 -20.34 -50.23 -39.00
CA VAL A 750 -20.60 -49.31 -40.11
C VAL A 750 -19.96 -47.94 -39.85
N ALA A 751 -20.08 -47.42 -38.62
CA ALA A 751 -19.47 -46.15 -38.26
C ALA A 751 -17.93 -46.18 -38.34
N ILE A 752 -17.28 -47.26 -37.88
CA ILE A 752 -15.82 -47.42 -38.03
C ILE A 752 -15.45 -47.35 -39.51
N LYS A 753 -16.10 -48.16 -40.36
CA LYS A 753 -15.79 -48.21 -41.79
C LYS A 753 -16.03 -46.87 -42.49
N GLU A 754 -17.15 -46.20 -42.20
CA GLU A 754 -17.49 -44.88 -42.76
C GLU A 754 -16.38 -43.85 -42.48
N HIS A 755 -15.94 -43.77 -41.23
CA HIS A 755 -14.94 -42.79 -40.81
C HIS A 755 -13.50 -43.21 -41.17
N GLU A 756 -13.21 -44.51 -41.28
CA GLU A 756 -11.94 -45.03 -41.83
C GLU A 756 -11.81 -44.76 -43.32
N ASP A 757 -12.84 -45.07 -44.12
CA ASP A 757 -12.86 -44.86 -45.57
C ASP A 757 -12.74 -43.36 -45.89
N TRP A 758 -13.47 -42.51 -45.16
CA TRP A 758 -13.35 -41.05 -45.28
C TRP A 758 -11.94 -40.56 -44.92
N LEU A 759 -11.38 -41.00 -43.79
CA LEU A 759 -10.06 -40.57 -43.35
C LEU A 759 -8.98 -41.01 -44.35
N PHE A 760 -9.10 -42.21 -44.91
CA PHE A 760 -8.19 -42.71 -45.94
C PHE A 760 -8.27 -41.87 -47.22
N ASP A 761 -9.47 -41.63 -47.75
CA ASP A 761 -9.70 -40.82 -48.96
C ASP A 761 -9.17 -39.38 -48.78
N MET A 762 -9.44 -38.76 -47.64
CA MET A 762 -8.94 -37.41 -47.35
C MET A 762 -7.42 -37.36 -47.16
N LEU A 763 -6.81 -38.37 -46.55
CA LEU A 763 -5.35 -38.45 -46.41
C LEU A 763 -4.67 -38.63 -47.77
N GLU A 764 -5.24 -39.43 -48.67
CA GLU A 764 -4.73 -39.60 -50.03
C GLU A 764 -4.82 -38.29 -50.82
N LYS A 765 -5.98 -37.61 -50.77
CA LYS A 765 -6.17 -36.28 -51.37
C LYS A 765 -5.20 -35.24 -50.80
N GLN A 766 -4.97 -35.26 -49.48
CA GLN A 766 -4.05 -34.33 -48.83
C GLN A 766 -2.58 -34.61 -49.18
N ALA A 767 -2.19 -35.89 -49.34
CA ALA A 767 -0.83 -36.28 -49.72
C ALA A 767 -0.48 -35.90 -51.17
N ALA A 768 -1.48 -35.67 -52.01
CA ALA A 768 -1.29 -35.20 -53.39
C ALA A 768 -0.99 -33.69 -53.49
N LEU A 769 -1.17 -32.93 -52.41
CA LEU A 769 -0.95 -31.48 -52.38
C LEU A 769 0.44 -31.14 -51.84
N ALA A 770 1.02 -30.07 -52.39
CA ALA A 770 2.23 -29.50 -51.82
C ALA A 770 1.92 -28.78 -50.49
N VAL A 771 2.92 -28.67 -49.61
CA VAL A 771 2.78 -28.08 -48.28
C VAL A 771 2.42 -26.59 -48.31
N ASN A 772 2.67 -25.91 -49.43
CA ASN A 772 2.31 -24.52 -49.68
C ASN A 772 0.96 -24.34 -50.39
N GLN A 773 0.20 -25.40 -50.62
CA GLN A 773 -1.16 -25.33 -51.14
C GLN A 773 -2.17 -25.40 -49.99
N ASP A 774 -3.35 -24.85 -50.22
CA ASP A 774 -4.42 -24.89 -49.22
C ASP A 774 -4.81 -26.35 -48.95
N PRO A 775 -4.81 -26.78 -47.69
CA PRO A 775 -5.11 -28.16 -47.35
C PRO A 775 -6.57 -28.50 -47.58
N VAL A 776 -6.82 -29.71 -48.06
CA VAL A 776 -8.16 -30.28 -48.25
C VAL A 776 -8.65 -31.04 -47.01
N LEU A 777 -7.73 -31.46 -46.14
CA LEU A 777 -8.05 -32.09 -44.86
C LEU A 777 -7.71 -31.13 -43.72
N LEU A 778 -8.73 -30.44 -43.22
CA LEU A 778 -8.61 -29.50 -42.10
C LEU A 778 -8.70 -30.24 -40.77
N THR A 779 -7.99 -29.73 -39.78
CA THR A 779 -8.05 -30.23 -38.40
C THR A 779 -9.46 -30.12 -37.79
N ALA A 780 -10.23 -29.10 -38.18
CA ALA A 780 -11.62 -28.92 -37.80
C ALA A 780 -12.52 -30.07 -38.30
N ASP A 781 -12.31 -30.52 -39.54
CA ASP A 781 -13.07 -31.62 -40.15
C ASP A 781 -12.74 -32.94 -39.46
N ILE A 782 -11.45 -33.22 -39.19
CA ILE A 782 -11.03 -34.42 -38.44
C ILE A 782 -11.67 -34.42 -37.04
N GLY A 783 -11.65 -33.26 -36.37
CA GLY A 783 -12.27 -33.11 -35.05
C GLY A 783 -13.79 -33.34 -35.09
N GLN A 784 -14.47 -32.88 -36.13
CA GLN A 784 -15.90 -33.10 -36.33
C GLN A 784 -16.20 -34.58 -36.58
N HIS A 785 -15.50 -35.22 -37.51
CA HIS A 785 -15.66 -36.65 -37.78
C HIS A 785 -15.35 -37.52 -36.56
N HIS A 786 -14.38 -37.14 -35.74
CA HIS A 786 -14.09 -37.84 -34.49
C HIS A 786 -15.24 -37.74 -33.48
N ARG A 787 -15.86 -36.56 -33.33
CA ARG A 787 -17.06 -36.40 -32.49
C ARG A 787 -18.23 -37.22 -33.01
N ASP A 788 -18.52 -37.10 -34.31
CA ASP A 788 -19.65 -37.81 -34.95
C ASP A 788 -19.49 -39.33 -34.83
N PHE A 789 -18.27 -39.84 -34.98
CA PHE A 789 -17.96 -41.26 -34.76
C PHE A 789 -18.25 -41.69 -33.32
N VAL A 790 -17.70 -40.96 -32.34
CA VAL A 790 -17.87 -41.28 -30.91
C VAL A 790 -19.34 -41.19 -30.50
N ASP A 791 -20.08 -40.18 -30.97
CA ASP A 791 -21.49 -40.01 -30.65
C ASP A 791 -22.36 -41.15 -31.20
N LYS A 792 -22.02 -41.69 -32.38
CA LYS A 792 -22.68 -42.89 -32.94
C LYS A 792 -22.30 -44.17 -32.17
N ALA A 793 -21.03 -44.34 -31.80
CA ALA A 793 -20.53 -45.61 -31.28
C ALA A 793 -20.68 -45.77 -29.74
N LYS A 794 -20.46 -44.69 -28.99
CA LYS A 794 -20.43 -44.68 -27.52
C LYS A 794 -21.74 -45.13 -26.85
N PRO A 795 -22.95 -44.80 -27.35
CA PRO A 795 -24.21 -45.29 -26.76
C PRO A 795 -24.36 -46.81 -26.83
N VAL A 796 -23.82 -47.42 -27.89
CA VAL A 796 -23.86 -48.88 -28.07
C VAL A 796 -22.85 -49.55 -27.15
N VAL A 797 -21.61 -49.03 -27.09
CA VAL A 797 -20.53 -49.58 -26.28
C VAL A 797 -20.84 -49.54 -24.78
N ASN A 798 -21.51 -48.49 -24.31
CA ASN A 798 -21.82 -48.28 -22.89
C ASN A 798 -23.20 -48.78 -22.47
N ARG A 799 -23.88 -49.59 -23.31
CA ARG A 799 -25.20 -50.09 -22.97
C ARG A 799 -25.12 -51.06 -21.78
N PRO A 800 -25.84 -50.82 -20.67
CA PRO A 800 -25.79 -51.69 -19.49
C PRO A 800 -26.54 -53.01 -19.71
N LYS A 801 -26.10 -54.06 -19.02
CA LYS A 801 -26.74 -55.40 -19.07
C LYS A 801 -28.14 -55.35 -18.44
N PRO A 802 -29.18 -55.95 -19.05
CA PRO A 802 -30.51 -56.03 -18.47
C PRO A 802 -30.48 -56.75 -17.11
N ALA A 803 -31.20 -56.24 -16.11
CA ALA A 803 -31.29 -56.87 -14.79
C ALA A 803 -31.96 -58.27 -14.89
N PRO A 804 -31.50 -59.28 -14.12
CA PRO A 804 -32.06 -60.64 -14.18
C PRO A 804 -33.51 -60.69 -13.65
N LYS A 805 -34.35 -61.52 -14.30
CA LYS A 805 -35.71 -61.83 -13.81
C LYS A 805 -35.65 -62.64 -12.51
N PRO A 806 -36.48 -62.36 -11.48
CA PRO A 806 -36.51 -63.14 -10.24
C PRO A 806 -36.99 -64.58 -10.49
N GLU A 807 -36.29 -65.57 -9.93
CA GLU A 807 -36.81 -66.94 -9.78
C GLU A 807 -37.68 -67.03 -8.52
N GLU A 808 -38.89 -67.58 -8.64
CA GLU A 808 -39.67 -68.07 -7.49
C GLU A 808 -40.03 -69.55 -7.68
N LYS A 809 -39.73 -70.34 -6.64
CA LYS A 809 -40.24 -71.69 -6.39
C LYS A 809 -40.46 -71.79 -4.86
N PRO A 810 -41.36 -72.67 -4.40
CA PRO A 810 -42.82 -72.55 -4.40
C PRO A 810 -43.38 -72.56 -2.95
N PRO A 811 -44.61 -72.08 -2.66
CA PRO A 811 -45.15 -72.19 -1.31
C PRO A 811 -45.95 -73.50 -1.16
N ALA A 812 -45.59 -74.29 -0.15
CA ALA A 812 -46.42 -75.37 0.38
C ALA A 812 -46.93 -74.95 1.77
N PRO A 813 -48.24 -74.98 2.04
CA PRO A 813 -48.77 -74.99 3.39
C PRO A 813 -48.83 -76.45 3.89
N ALA A 814 -48.76 -76.75 5.19
CA ALA A 814 -49.48 -76.10 6.27
C ALA A 814 -48.72 -76.18 7.59
N ASP A 815 -48.83 -75.17 8.46
CA ASP A 815 -49.87 -75.15 9.49
C ASP A 815 -50.03 -73.76 10.10
N ALA A 816 -51.16 -73.60 10.80
CA ALA A 816 -51.92 -72.41 11.16
C ALA A 816 -51.29 -71.41 12.16
N GLY A 817 -51.86 -70.19 12.17
CA GLY A 817 -51.79 -69.32 13.35
C GLY A 817 -52.07 -67.83 13.14
N GLN A 818 -53.35 -67.47 13.19
CA GLN A 818 -53.96 -66.23 13.74
C GLN A 818 -53.75 -64.83 13.13
N GLU A 819 -54.88 -64.34 12.61
CA GLU A 819 -55.56 -63.04 12.73
C GLU A 819 -54.90 -61.84 13.44
N GLY A 820 -55.11 -60.66 12.83
CA GLY A 820 -54.98 -59.33 13.43
C GLY A 820 -54.64 -58.30 12.34
N ALA A 821 -55.64 -57.82 11.59
CA ALA A 821 -56.38 -56.59 11.87
C ALA A 821 -55.56 -55.30 11.65
N ALA A 822 -56.01 -54.60 10.61
CA ALA A 822 -56.22 -53.16 10.56
C ALA A 822 -55.02 -52.19 10.62
N ASP A 823 -55.18 -51.21 9.73
CA ASP A 823 -55.12 -49.79 10.05
C ASP A 823 -53.81 -49.04 9.82
N LYS A 824 -54.07 -47.83 9.31
CA LYS A 824 -53.39 -46.56 9.57
C LYS A 824 -52.17 -46.26 8.73
N ALA A 825 -52.27 -45.18 7.95
CA ALA A 825 -51.95 -43.81 8.39
C ALA A 825 -50.43 -43.69 8.56
N GLY A 826 -49.77 -42.85 7.79
CA GLY A 826 -50.12 -41.45 7.67
C GLY A 826 -49.20 -40.70 8.62
N ASP A 827 -48.76 -39.56 8.11
CA ASP A 827 -48.20 -38.43 8.84
C ASP A 827 -46.69 -38.44 9.11
N LYS A 828 -46.09 -37.33 8.64
CA LYS A 828 -44.96 -36.56 9.21
C LYS A 828 -43.59 -37.26 9.23
N ASP A 829 -42.51 -36.63 8.80
CA ASP A 829 -42.14 -35.23 8.97
C ASP A 829 -41.54 -34.63 7.70
N ALA A 830 -41.84 -33.35 7.51
CA ALA A 830 -41.07 -32.45 6.68
C ALA A 830 -39.68 -32.28 7.30
N ALA A 831 -38.64 -32.36 6.49
CA ALA A 831 -37.33 -31.84 6.84
C ALA A 831 -36.72 -31.19 5.60
N GLU A 832 -36.53 -29.89 5.76
CA GLU A 832 -35.64 -29.04 4.99
C GLU A 832 -34.24 -29.66 4.84
N GLU A 833 -33.65 -29.30 3.71
CA GLU A 833 -32.23 -29.30 3.32
C GLU A 833 -31.20 -30.03 4.20
N PRO A 834 -30.35 -30.80 3.51
CA PRO A 834 -28.91 -30.65 3.73
C PRO A 834 -28.16 -30.44 2.41
N ALA A 835 -27.60 -29.25 2.24
CA ALA A 835 -26.40 -29.05 1.43
C ALA A 835 -25.19 -29.54 2.25
N LYS A 836 -24.47 -30.55 1.76
CA LYS A 836 -23.13 -30.93 2.21
C LYS A 836 -22.17 -30.40 1.14
N GLU A 837 -21.28 -29.43 1.37
CA GLU A 837 -20.22 -29.28 2.39
C GLU A 837 -19.15 -30.39 2.41
N ASP A 838 -17.95 -29.90 2.13
CA ASP A 838 -16.60 -30.45 2.18
C ASP A 838 -16.28 -31.30 3.42
N ALA A 839 -15.35 -32.26 3.27
CA ALA A 839 -14.13 -32.34 4.10
C ALA A 839 -13.22 -33.53 3.72
N ALA A 840 -11.92 -33.28 3.89
CA ALA A 840 -10.77 -34.19 3.88
C ALA A 840 -10.91 -35.41 4.85
N GLY A 841 -10.07 -36.45 4.90
CA GLY A 841 -8.76 -36.77 4.33
C GLY A 841 -8.10 -37.95 5.10
N ALA A 842 -6.80 -38.14 4.85
CA ALA A 842 -5.74 -38.74 5.70
C ALA A 842 -5.43 -40.27 5.73
N ALA A 843 -4.12 -40.55 5.49
CA ALA A 843 -3.19 -41.60 5.99
C ALA A 843 -3.49 -43.10 5.70
N GLY A 844 -2.53 -44.01 5.48
CA GLY A 844 -1.05 -44.04 5.57
C GLY A 844 -0.57 -45.51 5.69
N GLU A 845 0.75 -45.73 5.64
CA GLU A 845 1.53 -46.96 5.97
C GLU A 845 2.07 -47.86 4.84
N GLY A 846 3.41 -47.96 4.83
CA GLY A 846 4.24 -48.86 4.03
C GLY A 846 5.75 -48.58 4.23
N LYS A 847 6.28 -48.96 5.41
CA LYS A 847 7.69 -49.01 5.85
C LYS A 847 8.60 -49.76 4.85
N GLU A 848 9.88 -49.43 4.63
CA GLU A 848 11.12 -49.67 5.44
C GLU A 848 12.37 -49.36 4.55
N PRO A 849 13.65 -49.38 5.00
CA PRO A 849 14.31 -48.83 6.20
C PRO A 849 15.53 -47.90 5.89
N GLU A 850 16.10 -47.36 6.97
CA GLU A 850 17.31 -46.55 7.09
C GLU A 850 18.62 -47.24 6.64
N GLY A 851 19.57 -46.41 6.18
CA GLY A 851 21.01 -46.70 6.12
C GLY A 851 21.82 -45.43 5.85
N ALA A 852 22.83 -45.18 6.70
CA ALA A 852 23.82 -44.10 6.71
C ALA A 852 24.38 -43.71 5.32
N ASP A 853 24.92 -42.51 5.05
CA ASP A 853 26.02 -41.90 5.79
C ASP A 853 26.25 -40.43 5.34
N ARG A 854 26.96 -39.71 6.20
CA ARG A 854 27.47 -38.35 6.03
C ARG A 854 28.44 -38.24 4.84
N MET A 855 28.42 -37.12 4.14
CA MET A 855 29.68 -36.43 3.80
C MET A 855 29.44 -34.97 3.39
N GLU A 856 30.12 -34.10 4.12
CA GLU A 856 30.47 -32.71 3.79
C GLU A 856 31.14 -32.64 2.41
N THR A 857 30.94 -31.54 1.69
CA THR A 857 32.02 -30.95 0.88
C THR A 857 31.82 -29.44 0.80
N GLU A 858 32.86 -28.75 1.26
CA GLU A 858 33.12 -27.31 1.11
C GLU A 858 33.49 -26.93 -0.35
N GLU A 859 33.61 -25.61 -0.54
CA GLU A 859 34.33 -24.88 -1.60
C GLU A 859 33.68 -24.85 -3.00
N LYS A 860 33.40 -23.69 -3.61
CA LYS A 860 34.16 -22.42 -3.67
C LYS A 860 33.27 -21.23 -3.99
#